data_AF-A0A816MTR1-F1
#
_entry.id   AF-A0A816MTR1-F1
#
_cell.length_a   1.000
_cell.length_b   1.000
_cell.length_c   1.000
_cell.angle_alpha   90.00
_cell.angle_beta   90.00
_cell.angle_gamma   90.00
#
_symmetry.space_group_name_H-M   'P 1'
#
loop_
_entity.id
_entity.type
_entity.pdbx_description
1 polymer ?
#
loop_
_entity_poly.entity_id
_entity_poly.type
_entity_poly.pdbx_seq_one_letter_code
_entity_poly.pdbx_strand_id
1 'polypeptide(L)'
;MKIKVIYALNTKADEHDAIVANLKQSFEQEKSSLANNASSRIDDLLHRVEKLSSIKNTQTSLFENKIQMLESERQNQANEILRVQQTAMEHEHEIAEDFRQKISNMKQNINEIKQSYDERLSTMNKEQKQTLEKIREGHELEISNLKSELKQLFDIEAEAQTKFYLQTIEDLKREHNDLLMKQKNQQMTQAELGQEYQKEKTHLEKQIQMLQDQMEQIKLKSQLEFDEQKNQFDVKNNEYQKLQSDFEQYKLIFNANSNDMSELNQQLMKQRNEYDELKKKLDKTNREMTAVKERFNRQANELEDKLKLIKDKDSASRQLEDELTNSRKELELTKQRLQQIEEDKHAQLSHSESTTNYLERRIHELDKTIHQLSVEKQQIMLKYDRELTDLRETYENQVTLCKEEMQHELDRLTEHYQQLSSDEQTRARTKLQLREKELRQEFETEKTNLLAQWTNEVNLSKTEHKEVNQQLNQLKENYTKQIDELKQQLNDNENEYSIIQKQFHDAQSLNYEFKKQIEQLQLDVEQQLKTIEQFKVESSDLKQQCHDLEINSAAELKDRLEKLTSELNDKWSKKFKSDYEKIRRELTQQKDEERSKAIDELQRQKDKLLTAAQNQIDQLEQQLQKVQSQLATIQQKSKEESLMALQNANEDKRRTINEFQMRIQDLTTQIQRLEGKNQEDLLQQKLQLGKEHINQMNELKSRQMEDIRGQQLAYNTHLEAVRADHERALALEIEKQTIQQQSNIEQLRKEISRTHSNELEEKERAHGKELAAIRLQLDRALEINKIKEREADLRIEDLTSDLNIKQSRIDHCLRDLNDLQDQIEQLRSDVELRSKELQRVRNETQKEIKHRDDRLRSENEEKIRDLTRAHENEQKQLIDEFSKAHDLLKQRIGELQLKLDQADERYRNRESRTEDLDLIATLQQTIASYQEQLKKIHDEKKYLKMELMNRETNFNKVFTNAPSSNIGVMNPLSYNTKFVARNSDASSSSRIKSQSPRPSKLEPLATNGEIPHDLALNHNKPLLPKRFIK
;
A
#
# COMPACT_ATOMS: atom_id res chain seq x y z
N MET A 1 -28.41 243.50 34.77
CA MET A 1 -27.36 243.37 33.73
C MET A 1 -26.38 242.26 34.10
N LYS A 2 -25.56 241.79 33.15
CA LYS A 2 -24.31 240.98 33.30
C LYS A 2 -24.26 239.69 34.15
N ILE A 3 -25.28 239.29 34.92
CA ILE A 3 -25.42 237.91 35.42
C ILE A 3 -26.51 237.20 34.62
N LYS A 4 -26.18 236.91 33.35
CA LYS A 4 -26.86 235.95 32.47
C LYS A 4 -25.92 234.75 32.24
N VAL A 5 -26.43 233.72 31.57
CA VAL A 5 -25.68 232.59 30.99
C VAL A 5 -25.22 231.50 31.96
N ILE A 6 -24.49 231.79 33.05
CA ILE A 6 -23.80 230.73 33.81
C ILE A 6 -24.75 229.82 34.63
N TYR A 7 -25.64 230.37 35.46
CA TYR A 7 -26.45 229.54 36.38
C TYR A 7 -27.49 228.64 35.68
N ALA A 8 -27.90 228.99 34.46
CA ALA A 8 -28.93 228.28 33.71
C ALA A 8 -28.42 227.08 32.88
N LEU A 9 -27.12 226.75 32.98
CA LEU A 9 -26.52 225.60 32.28
C LEU A 9 -26.16 224.45 33.24
N ASN A 10 -25.65 224.73 34.44
CA ASN A 10 -25.28 223.67 35.39
C ASN A 10 -26.47 222.86 35.88
N THR A 11 -27.62 223.50 36.17
CA THR A 11 -28.82 222.79 36.69
C THR A 11 -29.35 221.71 35.74
N LYS A 12 -29.06 221.82 34.43
CA LYS A 12 -29.43 220.79 33.44
C LYS A 12 -28.39 219.68 33.26
N ALA A 13 -27.18 219.83 33.78
CA ALA A 13 -26.20 218.74 33.80
C ALA A 13 -26.57 217.73 34.91
N ASP A 14 -26.76 218.25 36.13
CA ASP A 14 -27.06 217.44 37.32
C ASP A 14 -28.34 216.59 37.16
N GLU A 15 -29.38 217.15 36.51
CA GLU A 15 -30.64 216.43 36.20
C GLU A 15 -30.44 215.25 35.21
N HIS A 16 -29.48 215.35 34.27
CA HIS A 16 -29.22 214.29 33.31
C HIS A 16 -28.38 213.14 33.91
N ASP A 17 -27.37 213.45 34.72
CA ASP A 17 -26.56 212.42 35.40
C ASP A 17 -27.39 211.60 36.40
N ALA A 18 -28.35 212.22 37.08
CA ALA A 18 -29.29 211.54 37.97
C ALA A 18 -30.14 210.47 37.25
N ILE A 19 -30.57 210.75 36.01
CA ILE A 19 -31.36 209.80 35.19
C ILE A 19 -30.49 208.63 34.72
N VAL A 20 -29.24 208.88 34.32
CA VAL A 20 -28.30 207.84 33.88
C VAL A 20 -27.91 206.91 35.03
N ALA A 21 -27.76 207.44 36.25
CA ALA A 21 -27.51 206.64 37.45
C ALA A 21 -28.66 205.67 37.76
N ASN A 22 -29.90 206.15 37.71
CA ASN A 22 -31.11 205.34 37.98
C ASN A 22 -31.27 204.19 36.97
N LEU A 23 -31.02 204.46 35.67
CA LEU A 23 -31.08 203.43 34.63
C LEU A 23 -30.01 202.33 34.83
N LYS A 24 -28.79 202.69 35.24
CA LYS A 24 -27.77 201.68 35.60
C LYS A 24 -28.22 200.79 36.75
N GLN A 25 -28.75 201.38 37.82
CA GLN A 25 -29.19 200.63 39.00
C GLN A 25 -30.33 199.65 38.66
N SER A 26 -31.25 200.03 37.77
CA SER A 26 -32.32 199.16 37.27
C SER A 26 -31.76 197.94 36.51
N PHE A 27 -30.81 198.13 35.59
CA PHE A 27 -30.20 197.03 34.84
C PHE A 27 -29.34 196.09 35.71
N GLU A 28 -28.67 196.61 36.75
CA GLU A 28 -27.93 195.75 37.70
C GLU A 28 -28.86 194.87 38.55
N GLN A 29 -30.02 195.40 38.97
CA GLN A 29 -31.04 194.61 39.68
C GLN A 29 -31.65 193.53 38.78
N GLU A 30 -32.01 193.85 37.53
CA GLU A 30 -32.56 192.88 36.59
C GLU A 30 -31.56 191.76 36.26
N LYS A 31 -30.28 192.11 36.04
CA LYS A 31 -29.20 191.14 35.82
C LYS A 31 -28.98 190.21 37.02
N SER A 32 -29.10 190.73 38.25
CA SER A 32 -29.00 189.94 39.49
C SER A 32 -30.20 188.99 39.66
N SER A 33 -31.41 189.45 39.34
CA SER A 33 -32.63 188.64 39.31
C SER A 33 -32.54 187.47 38.31
N LEU A 34 -32.02 187.73 37.10
CA LEU A 34 -31.85 186.72 36.08
C LEU A 34 -30.82 185.65 36.48
N ALA A 35 -29.71 186.07 37.09
CA ALA A 35 -28.66 185.17 37.57
C ALA A 35 -29.18 184.22 38.67
N ASN A 36 -29.92 184.73 39.66
CA ASN A 36 -30.46 183.92 40.74
C ASN A 36 -31.49 182.88 40.25
N ASN A 37 -32.36 183.25 39.30
CA ASN A 37 -33.28 182.30 38.65
C ASN A 37 -32.54 181.23 37.85
N ALA A 38 -31.46 181.58 37.15
CA ALA A 38 -30.64 180.62 36.41
C ALA A 38 -29.96 179.60 37.36
N SER A 39 -29.35 180.06 38.45
CA SER A 39 -28.71 179.18 39.45
C SER A 39 -29.72 178.23 40.09
N SER A 40 -30.85 178.74 40.59
CA SER A 40 -31.89 177.89 41.19
C SER A 40 -32.41 176.82 40.22
N ARG A 41 -32.47 177.12 38.91
CA ARG A 41 -32.89 176.17 37.88
C ARG A 41 -31.82 175.12 37.56
N ILE A 42 -30.54 175.43 37.76
CA ILE A 42 -29.43 174.49 37.64
C ILE A 42 -29.44 173.53 38.84
N ASP A 43 -29.65 174.03 40.07
CA ASP A 43 -29.71 173.21 41.28
C ASP A 43 -30.86 172.18 41.24
N ASP A 44 -32.05 172.61 40.80
CA ASP A 44 -33.21 171.75 40.51
C ASP A 44 -32.87 170.58 39.56
N LEU A 45 -32.06 170.86 38.53
CA LEU A 45 -31.66 169.89 37.52
C LEU A 45 -30.57 168.94 38.05
N LEU A 46 -29.58 169.47 38.78
CA LEU A 46 -28.53 168.69 39.42
C LEU A 46 -29.12 167.67 40.40
N HIS A 47 -30.00 168.11 41.31
CA HIS A 47 -30.60 167.22 42.31
C HIS A 47 -31.52 166.17 41.67
N ARG A 48 -32.16 166.50 40.54
CA ARG A 48 -32.93 165.51 39.75
C ARG A 48 -32.02 164.50 39.04
N VAL A 49 -30.83 164.90 38.60
CA VAL A 49 -29.81 163.99 38.05
C VAL A 49 -29.23 163.08 39.14
N GLU A 50 -28.93 163.59 40.33
CA GLU A 50 -28.54 162.78 41.49
C GLU A 50 -29.58 161.71 41.82
N LYS A 51 -30.87 162.10 41.88
CA LYS A 51 -31.97 161.18 42.19
C LYS A 51 -32.14 160.08 41.14
N LEU A 52 -31.94 160.39 39.86
CA LEU A 52 -31.93 159.40 38.78
C LEU A 52 -30.69 158.49 38.83
N SER A 53 -29.52 159.03 39.18
CA SER A 53 -28.28 158.26 39.40
C SER A 53 -28.44 157.26 40.55
N SER A 54 -29.01 157.70 41.68
CA SER A 54 -29.35 156.87 42.84
C SER A 54 -30.29 155.70 42.48
N ILE A 55 -31.37 155.97 41.75
CA ILE A 55 -32.32 154.93 41.30
C ILE A 55 -31.64 153.96 40.33
N LYS A 56 -30.80 154.45 39.40
CA LYS A 56 -30.06 153.59 38.48
C LYS A 56 -29.10 152.65 39.25
N ASN A 57 -28.35 153.18 40.21
CA ASN A 57 -27.37 152.40 40.97
C ASN A 57 -28.03 151.32 41.84
N THR A 58 -29.19 151.62 42.46
CA THR A 58 -29.96 150.60 43.20
C THR A 58 -30.56 149.53 42.28
N GLN A 59 -31.04 149.89 41.09
CA GLN A 59 -31.47 148.91 40.09
C GLN A 59 -30.31 148.02 39.59
N THR A 60 -29.14 148.61 39.28
CA THR A 60 -27.94 147.84 38.89
C THR A 60 -27.55 146.84 39.98
N SER A 61 -27.47 147.27 41.25
CA SER A 61 -27.15 146.38 42.37
C SER A 61 -28.17 145.25 42.56
N LEU A 62 -29.47 145.50 42.34
CA LEU A 62 -30.49 144.44 42.38
C LEU A 62 -30.32 143.41 41.26
N PHE A 63 -29.95 143.84 40.05
CA PHE A 63 -29.66 142.92 38.95
C PHE A 63 -28.37 142.13 39.18
N GLU A 64 -27.30 142.75 39.68
CA GLU A 64 -26.05 142.08 40.04
C GLU A 64 -26.27 140.99 41.10
N ASN A 65 -27.00 141.31 42.17
CA ASN A 65 -27.38 140.33 43.20
C ASN A 65 -28.22 139.18 42.61
N LYS A 66 -29.18 139.48 41.70
CA LYS A 66 -30.01 138.41 41.10
C LYS A 66 -29.22 137.53 40.13
N ILE A 67 -28.22 138.08 39.42
CA ILE A 67 -27.29 137.31 38.59
C ILE A 67 -26.44 136.38 39.48
N GLN A 68 -25.83 136.90 40.56
CA GLN A 68 -25.04 136.08 41.49
C GLN A 68 -25.85 134.93 42.11
N MET A 69 -27.12 135.15 42.47
CA MET A 69 -27.97 134.04 42.93
C MET A 69 -28.22 133.00 41.84
N LEU A 70 -28.50 133.40 40.60
CA LEU A 70 -28.70 132.47 39.48
C LEU A 70 -27.42 131.71 39.12
N GLU A 71 -26.24 132.33 39.22
CA GLU A 71 -24.95 131.67 39.03
C GLU A 71 -24.66 130.65 40.14
N SER A 72 -25.00 130.99 41.40
CA SER A 72 -24.93 130.07 42.55
C SER A 72 -25.90 128.90 42.42
N GLU A 73 -27.17 129.15 42.08
CA GLU A 73 -28.18 128.12 41.79
C GLU A 73 -27.71 127.18 40.67
N ARG A 74 -27.17 127.71 39.58
CA ARG A 74 -26.61 126.92 38.47
C ARG A 74 -25.39 126.11 38.90
N GLN A 75 -24.50 126.66 39.72
CA GLN A 75 -23.33 125.94 40.23
C GLN A 75 -23.75 124.80 41.17
N ASN A 76 -24.75 125.01 42.02
CA ASN A 76 -25.30 123.98 42.89
C ASN A 76 -25.97 122.85 42.09
N GLN A 77 -26.73 123.19 41.04
CA GLN A 77 -27.30 122.20 40.11
C GLN A 77 -26.20 121.41 39.37
N ALA A 78 -25.14 122.08 38.90
CA ALA A 78 -24.01 121.41 38.25
C ALA A 78 -23.29 120.45 39.22
N ASN A 79 -23.06 120.88 40.47
CA ASN A 79 -22.45 120.05 41.50
C ASN A 79 -23.31 118.81 41.84
N GLU A 80 -24.64 118.97 41.96
CA GLU A 80 -25.54 117.86 42.28
C GLU A 80 -25.67 116.88 41.10
N ILE A 81 -25.67 117.35 39.84
CA ILE A 81 -25.59 116.48 38.66
C ILE A 81 -24.29 115.67 38.67
N LEU A 82 -23.15 116.30 38.98
CA LEU A 82 -21.85 115.65 39.04
C LEU A 82 -21.79 114.60 40.16
N ARG A 83 -22.40 114.90 41.32
CA ARG A 83 -22.59 113.95 42.42
C ARG A 83 -23.49 112.77 42.04
N VAL A 84 -24.62 113.01 41.37
CA VAL A 84 -25.50 111.93 40.88
C VAL A 84 -24.78 111.05 39.87
N GLN A 85 -24.03 111.64 38.93
CA GLN A 85 -23.17 110.90 37.99
C GLN A 85 -22.12 110.06 38.73
N GLN A 86 -21.47 110.60 39.76
CA GLN A 86 -20.50 109.85 40.56
C GLN A 86 -21.17 108.67 41.28
N THR A 87 -22.32 108.86 41.95
CA THR A 87 -23.05 107.75 42.60
C THR A 87 -23.57 106.70 41.60
N ALA A 88 -23.91 107.11 40.37
CA ALA A 88 -24.29 106.18 39.31
C ALA A 88 -23.09 105.36 38.82
N MET A 89 -21.91 105.98 38.64
CA MET A 89 -20.67 105.27 38.33
C MET A 89 -20.21 104.33 39.45
N GLU A 90 -20.41 104.73 40.71
CA GLU A 90 -20.13 103.89 41.88
C GLU A 90 -21.05 102.65 41.90
N HIS A 91 -22.36 102.82 41.72
CA HIS A 91 -23.30 101.68 41.60
C HIS A 91 -23.06 100.82 40.35
N GLU A 92 -22.70 101.40 39.20
CA GLU A 92 -22.27 100.61 38.02
C GLU A 92 -20.99 99.81 38.30
N HIS A 93 -20.06 100.36 39.09
CA HIS A 93 -18.85 99.66 39.49
C HIS A 93 -19.16 98.50 40.45
N GLU A 94 -20.00 98.75 41.46
CA GLU A 94 -20.50 97.72 42.39
C GLU A 94 -21.17 96.58 41.62
N ILE A 95 -22.13 96.88 40.75
CA ILE A 95 -22.83 95.87 39.92
C ILE A 95 -21.84 95.10 39.03
N ALA A 96 -20.88 95.79 38.41
CA ALA A 96 -19.87 95.14 37.58
C ALA A 96 -18.89 94.28 38.39
N GLU A 97 -18.56 94.66 39.63
CA GLU A 97 -17.76 93.87 40.56
C GLU A 97 -18.53 92.65 41.08
N ASP A 98 -19.80 92.83 41.42
CA ASP A 98 -20.74 91.78 41.85
C ASP A 98 -20.94 90.72 40.74
N PHE A 99 -21.07 91.14 39.47
CA PHE A 99 -21.02 90.22 38.33
C PHE A 99 -19.65 89.56 38.13
N ARG A 100 -18.53 90.26 38.36
CA ARG A 100 -17.18 89.67 38.29
C ARG A 100 -16.97 88.61 39.38
N GLN A 101 -17.45 88.84 40.60
CA GLN A 101 -17.44 87.86 41.69
C GLN A 101 -18.33 86.66 41.36
N LYS A 102 -19.58 86.88 40.90
CA LYS A 102 -20.50 85.80 40.48
C LYS A 102 -19.90 84.94 39.35
N ILE A 103 -19.23 85.55 38.37
CA ILE A 103 -18.51 84.85 37.30
C ILE A 103 -17.27 84.11 37.84
N SER A 104 -16.55 84.69 38.81
CA SER A 104 -15.41 84.03 39.46
C SER A 104 -15.85 82.77 40.21
N ASN A 105 -16.93 82.89 41.00
CA ASN A 105 -17.49 81.77 41.76
C ASN A 105 -18.06 80.69 40.81
N MET A 106 -18.73 81.08 39.70
CA MET A 106 -19.11 80.10 38.67
C MET A 106 -17.92 79.40 38.03
N LYS A 107 -16.81 80.10 37.76
CA LYS A 107 -15.57 79.48 37.24
C LYS A 107 -14.93 78.53 38.26
N GLN A 108 -14.95 78.88 39.55
CA GLN A 108 -14.49 78.02 40.63
C GLN A 108 -15.36 76.76 40.70
N ASN A 109 -16.69 76.90 40.81
CA ASN A 109 -17.61 75.77 40.86
C ASN A 109 -17.48 74.87 39.61
N ILE A 110 -17.28 75.43 38.41
CA ILE A 110 -17.03 74.66 37.19
C ILE A 110 -15.70 73.91 37.25
N ASN A 111 -14.65 74.47 37.86
CA ASN A 111 -13.37 73.79 38.05
C ASN A 111 -13.45 72.70 39.13
N GLU A 112 -14.17 72.93 40.23
CA GLU A 112 -14.43 71.92 41.27
C GLU A 112 -15.26 70.76 40.72
N ILE A 113 -16.30 71.05 39.93
CA ILE A 113 -17.09 70.04 39.21
C ILE A 113 -16.20 69.26 38.24
N LYS A 114 -15.38 69.92 37.42
CA LYS A 114 -14.41 69.26 36.52
C LYS A 114 -13.45 68.35 37.28
N GLN A 115 -12.83 68.86 38.34
CA GLN A 115 -11.92 68.07 39.17
C GLN A 115 -12.64 66.84 39.76
N SER A 116 -13.88 66.96 40.21
CA SER A 116 -14.67 65.82 40.68
C SER A 116 -14.99 64.80 39.57
N TYR A 117 -15.14 65.24 38.31
CA TYR A 117 -15.29 64.35 37.15
C TYR A 117 -13.97 63.71 36.74
N ASP A 118 -12.86 64.44 36.75
CA ASP A 118 -11.53 63.92 36.44
C ASP A 118 -11.06 62.92 37.51
N GLU A 119 -11.37 63.17 38.79
CA GLU A 119 -11.15 62.23 39.89
C GLU A 119 -12.03 60.97 39.74
N ARG A 120 -13.32 61.10 39.40
CA ARG A 120 -14.21 59.96 39.10
C ARG A 120 -13.79 59.18 37.86
N LEU A 121 -13.27 59.85 36.83
CA LEU A 121 -12.68 59.20 35.66
C LEU A 121 -11.39 58.47 36.04
N SER A 122 -10.58 59.03 36.94
CA SER A 122 -9.37 58.40 37.45
C SER A 122 -9.68 57.14 38.29
N THR A 123 -10.67 57.18 39.19
CA THR A 123 -11.11 55.99 39.94
C THR A 123 -11.72 54.95 39.01
N MET A 124 -12.61 55.33 38.10
CA MET A 124 -13.21 54.41 37.12
C MET A 124 -12.17 53.75 36.22
N ASN A 125 -11.15 54.48 35.73
CA ASN A 125 -10.05 53.90 34.96
C ASN A 125 -9.17 52.96 35.81
N LYS A 126 -8.99 53.26 37.10
CA LYS A 126 -8.24 52.41 38.04
C LYS A 126 -9.01 51.13 38.36
N GLU A 127 -10.31 51.22 38.56
CA GLU A 127 -11.22 50.09 38.76
C GLU A 127 -11.31 49.21 37.51
N GLN A 128 -11.47 49.81 36.32
CA GLN A 128 -11.43 49.08 35.04
C GLN A 128 -10.08 48.37 34.82
N LYS A 129 -8.95 49.00 35.18
CA LYS A 129 -7.66 48.30 35.17
C LYS A 129 -7.65 47.13 36.14
N GLN A 130 -8.11 47.31 37.38
CA GLN A 130 -8.14 46.24 38.38
C GLN A 130 -9.10 45.10 38.03
N THR A 131 -10.21 45.35 37.33
CA THR A 131 -11.08 44.26 36.83
C THR A 131 -10.44 43.55 35.63
N LEU A 132 -9.78 44.27 34.73
CA LEU A 132 -9.02 43.67 33.63
C LEU A 132 -7.80 42.87 34.12
N GLU A 133 -7.12 43.32 35.19
CA GLU A 133 -6.05 42.57 35.87
C GLU A 133 -6.60 41.26 36.43
N LYS A 134 -7.69 41.31 37.21
CA LYS A 134 -8.34 40.10 37.78
C LYS A 134 -8.88 39.14 36.71
N ILE A 135 -9.37 39.66 35.59
CA ILE A 135 -9.82 38.83 34.45
C ILE A 135 -8.60 38.19 33.77
N ARG A 136 -7.46 38.89 33.65
CA ARG A 136 -6.20 38.30 33.16
C ARG A 136 -5.66 37.23 34.10
N GLU A 137 -5.59 37.50 35.40
CA GLU A 137 -5.20 36.53 36.43
C GLU A 137 -6.11 35.29 36.38
N GLY A 138 -7.43 35.49 36.27
CA GLY A 138 -8.39 34.41 36.09
C GLY A 138 -8.15 33.59 34.82
N HIS A 139 -7.98 34.24 33.66
CA HIS A 139 -7.69 33.56 32.39
C HIS A 139 -6.31 32.89 32.39
N GLU A 140 -5.28 33.42 33.05
CA GLU A 140 -3.98 32.75 33.19
C GLU A 140 -4.08 31.50 34.06
N LEU A 141 -4.89 31.55 35.12
CA LEU A 141 -5.17 30.41 36.00
C LEU A 141 -6.02 29.35 35.28
N GLU A 142 -7.00 29.77 34.48
CA GLU A 142 -7.80 28.89 33.61
C GLU A 142 -6.97 28.25 32.49
N ILE A 143 -6.10 29.02 31.81
CA ILE A 143 -5.12 28.49 30.83
C ILE A 143 -4.11 27.54 31.51
N SER A 144 -3.73 27.80 32.76
CA SER A 144 -2.87 26.90 33.54
C SER A 144 -3.60 25.58 33.88
N ASN A 145 -4.87 25.66 34.28
CA ASN A 145 -5.71 24.50 34.55
C ASN A 145 -5.98 23.68 33.29
N LEU A 146 -6.31 24.32 32.16
CA LEU A 146 -6.50 23.66 30.87
C LEU A 146 -5.20 23.00 30.36
N LYS A 147 -4.02 23.59 30.62
CA LYS A 147 -2.72 22.91 30.39
C LYS A 147 -2.50 21.75 31.36
N SER A 148 -2.96 21.89 32.60
CA SER A 148 -3.15 20.82 33.60
C SER A 148 -3.88 19.61 33.02
N GLU A 149 -5.12 19.83 32.63
CA GLU A 149 -6.06 18.83 32.10
C GLU A 149 -5.60 18.24 30.77
N LEU A 150 -5.14 19.06 29.82
CA LEU A 150 -4.58 18.59 28.54
C LEU A 150 -3.36 17.68 28.78
N LYS A 151 -2.51 18.01 29.75
CA LYS A 151 -1.39 17.14 30.11
C LYS A 151 -1.86 15.84 30.76
N GLN A 152 -2.82 15.89 31.68
CA GLN A 152 -3.37 14.68 32.29
C GLN A 152 -4.04 13.77 31.24
N LEU A 153 -4.76 14.34 30.27
CA LEU A 153 -5.33 13.60 29.15
C LEU A 153 -4.24 12.96 28.28
N PHE A 154 -3.16 13.69 27.98
CA PHE A 154 -2.02 13.17 27.22
C PHE A 154 -1.27 12.05 27.99
N ASP A 155 -1.07 12.22 29.29
CA ASP A 155 -0.45 11.20 30.15
C ASP A 155 -1.35 9.94 30.24
N ILE A 156 -2.69 10.10 30.35
CA ILE A 156 -3.68 9.00 30.31
C ILE A 156 -3.70 8.31 28.94
N GLU A 157 -3.64 9.06 27.83
CA GLU A 157 -3.61 8.50 26.48
C GLU A 157 -2.30 7.75 26.22
N ALA A 158 -1.16 8.26 26.71
CA ALA A 158 0.12 7.58 26.68
C ALA A 158 0.13 6.29 27.52
N GLU A 159 -0.49 6.29 28.71
CA GLU A 159 -0.70 5.07 29.51
C GLU A 159 -1.61 4.08 28.79
N ALA A 160 -2.72 4.53 28.18
CA ALA A 160 -3.65 3.69 27.44
C ALA A 160 -2.98 3.03 26.21
N GLN A 161 -2.22 3.81 25.42
CA GLN A 161 -1.42 3.29 24.31
C GLN A 161 -0.34 2.32 24.81
N THR A 162 0.39 2.65 25.87
CA THR A 162 1.42 1.77 26.46
C THR A 162 0.81 0.45 26.94
N LYS A 163 -0.39 0.48 27.53
CA LYS A 163 -1.14 -0.69 27.98
C LYS A 163 -1.67 -1.52 26.80
N PHE A 164 -2.09 -0.89 25.71
CA PHE A 164 -2.45 -1.56 24.45
C PHE A 164 -1.24 -2.25 23.79
N TYR A 165 -0.09 -1.58 23.75
CA TYR A 165 1.16 -2.19 23.27
C TYR A 165 1.64 -3.34 24.17
N LEU A 166 1.51 -3.22 25.50
CA LEU A 166 1.78 -4.34 26.41
C LEU A 166 0.84 -5.52 26.18
N GLN A 167 -0.47 -5.27 26.04
CA GLN A 167 -1.47 -6.31 25.81
C GLN A 167 -1.22 -7.04 24.47
N THR A 168 -1.02 -6.30 23.39
CA THR A 168 -0.70 -6.88 22.07
C THR A 168 0.63 -7.64 22.07
N ILE A 169 1.64 -7.18 22.83
CA ILE A 169 2.89 -7.94 23.05
C ILE A 169 2.67 -9.22 23.87
N GLU A 170 1.76 -9.24 24.85
CA GLU A 170 1.41 -10.46 25.58
C GLU A 170 0.62 -11.45 24.72
N ASP A 171 -0.31 -10.99 23.90
CA ASP A 171 -1.10 -11.85 23.03
C ASP A 171 -0.25 -12.41 21.88
N LEU A 172 0.66 -11.62 21.30
CA LEU A 172 1.68 -12.13 20.37
C LEU A 172 2.63 -13.14 21.04
N LYS A 173 2.96 -12.98 22.32
CA LYS A 173 3.72 -14.00 23.08
C LYS A 173 2.89 -15.27 23.32
N ARG A 174 1.57 -15.17 23.51
CA ARG A 174 0.68 -16.34 23.61
C ARG A 174 0.63 -17.09 22.28
N GLU A 175 0.37 -16.39 21.17
CA GLU A 175 0.40 -17.01 19.83
C GLU A 175 1.77 -17.63 19.51
N HIS A 176 2.88 -16.96 19.83
CA HIS A 176 4.22 -17.51 19.64
C HIS A 176 4.45 -18.79 20.45
N ASN A 177 4.03 -18.83 21.71
CA ASN A 177 4.12 -20.02 22.55
C ASN A 177 3.21 -21.16 22.05
N ASP A 178 1.99 -20.85 21.59
CA ASP A 178 1.07 -21.84 21.02
C ASP A 178 1.58 -22.39 19.68
N LEU A 179 2.19 -21.56 18.84
CA LEU A 179 2.88 -21.98 17.62
C LEU A 179 4.11 -22.84 17.95
N LEU A 180 4.90 -22.48 18.97
CA LEU A 180 6.03 -23.27 19.44
C LEU A 180 5.59 -24.64 19.99
N MET A 181 4.47 -24.69 20.71
CA MET A 181 3.86 -25.94 21.20
C MET A 181 3.29 -26.79 20.04
N LYS A 182 2.62 -26.18 19.05
CA LYS A 182 2.18 -26.86 17.82
C LYS A 182 3.37 -27.44 17.04
N GLN A 183 4.45 -26.68 16.88
CA GLN A 183 5.68 -27.12 16.22
C GLN A 183 6.35 -28.27 16.99
N LYS A 184 6.43 -28.18 18.32
CA LYS A 184 6.97 -29.24 19.19
C LYS A 184 6.14 -30.52 19.12
N ASN A 185 4.81 -30.40 19.06
CA ASN A 185 3.91 -31.55 18.89
C ASN A 185 4.03 -32.17 17.49
N GLN A 186 4.20 -31.35 16.43
CA GLN A 186 4.52 -31.86 15.08
C GLN A 186 5.88 -32.58 15.03
N GLN A 187 6.89 -32.08 15.75
CA GLN A 187 8.19 -32.76 15.88
C GLN A 187 8.07 -34.09 16.65
N MET A 188 7.23 -34.15 17.69
CA MET A 188 6.95 -35.41 18.39
C MET A 188 6.25 -36.42 17.48
N THR A 189 5.18 -36.04 16.78
CA THR A 189 4.45 -36.98 15.90
C THR A 189 5.28 -37.39 14.69
N GLN A 190 6.15 -36.53 14.16
CA GLN A 190 7.15 -36.92 13.15
C GLN A 190 8.21 -37.88 13.71
N ALA A 191 8.65 -37.71 14.97
CA ALA A 191 9.58 -38.63 15.61
C ALA A 191 8.94 -39.98 15.94
N GLU A 192 7.66 -40.00 16.35
CA GLU A 192 6.86 -41.21 16.57
C GLU A 192 6.66 -41.97 15.26
N LEU A 193 6.19 -41.29 14.20
CA LEU A 193 6.06 -41.87 12.86
C LEU A 193 7.41 -42.36 12.30
N GLY A 194 8.50 -41.64 12.58
CA GLY A 194 9.86 -42.05 12.24
C GLY A 194 10.36 -43.28 13.03
N GLN A 195 9.87 -43.50 14.26
CA GLN A 195 10.12 -44.73 15.01
C GLN A 195 9.27 -45.89 14.50
N GLU A 196 7.99 -45.66 14.17
CA GLU A 196 7.12 -46.67 13.54
C GLU A 196 7.73 -47.15 12.22
N TYR A 197 8.14 -46.24 11.34
CA TYR A 197 8.80 -46.55 10.08
C TYR A 197 10.13 -47.31 10.27
N GLN A 198 10.89 -47.01 11.32
CA GLN A 198 12.10 -47.78 11.67
C GLN A 198 11.78 -49.18 12.25
N LYS A 199 10.70 -49.36 13.00
CA LYS A 199 10.23 -50.70 13.44
C LYS A 199 9.78 -51.54 12.24
N GLU A 200 9.02 -50.95 11.32
CA GLU A 200 8.54 -51.62 10.11
C GLU A 200 9.69 -51.94 9.15
N LYS A 201 10.59 -50.98 8.90
CA LYS A 201 11.82 -51.21 8.14
C LYS A 201 12.67 -52.33 8.73
N THR A 202 12.93 -52.33 10.05
CA THR A 202 13.70 -53.42 10.68
C THR A 202 12.94 -54.74 10.77
N HIS A 203 11.61 -54.75 10.65
CA HIS A 203 10.83 -55.97 10.46
C HIS A 203 10.97 -56.52 9.03
N LEU A 204 10.90 -55.65 8.01
CA LEU A 204 11.10 -55.99 6.60
C LEU A 204 12.54 -56.46 6.34
N GLU A 205 13.55 -55.81 6.91
CA GLU A 205 14.96 -56.24 6.85
C GLU A 205 15.13 -57.64 7.46
N LYS A 206 14.44 -57.96 8.56
CA LYS A 206 14.43 -59.32 9.14
C LYS A 206 13.70 -60.35 8.27
N GLN A 207 12.61 -59.97 7.60
CA GLN A 207 11.94 -60.86 6.63
C GLN A 207 12.83 -61.12 5.41
N ILE A 208 13.48 -60.07 4.88
CA ILE A 208 14.45 -60.18 3.77
C ILE A 208 15.62 -61.07 4.18
N GLN A 209 16.17 -60.92 5.40
CA GLN A 209 17.21 -61.82 5.90
C GLN A 209 16.71 -63.26 6.00
N MET A 210 15.53 -63.52 6.59
CA MET A 210 14.97 -64.88 6.65
C MET A 210 14.76 -65.50 5.25
N LEU A 211 14.36 -64.71 4.25
CA LEU A 211 14.24 -65.17 2.87
C LEU A 211 15.61 -65.43 2.22
N GLN A 212 16.63 -64.62 2.52
CA GLN A 212 18.01 -64.84 2.07
C GLN A 212 18.59 -66.11 2.71
N ASP A 213 18.43 -66.30 4.02
CA ASP A 213 18.85 -67.49 4.76
C ASP A 213 18.16 -68.76 4.20
N GLN A 214 16.87 -68.67 3.85
CA GLN A 214 16.14 -69.76 3.19
C GLN A 214 16.67 -70.03 1.77
N MET A 215 16.95 -69.01 0.97
CA MET A 215 17.56 -69.18 -0.34
C MET A 215 18.98 -69.77 -0.25
N GLU A 216 19.74 -69.44 0.79
CA GLU A 216 21.07 -69.99 1.03
C GLU A 216 21.01 -71.45 1.51
N GLN A 217 20.04 -71.81 2.37
CA GLN A 217 19.76 -73.22 2.70
C GLN A 217 19.30 -74.03 1.49
N ILE A 218 18.50 -73.45 0.58
CA ILE A 218 18.08 -74.11 -0.66
C ILE A 218 19.30 -74.33 -1.58
N LYS A 219 20.16 -73.31 -1.76
CA LYS A 219 21.42 -73.46 -2.51
C LYS A 219 22.30 -74.56 -1.90
N LEU A 220 22.49 -74.55 -0.58
CA LEU A 220 23.32 -75.53 0.11
C LEU A 220 22.77 -76.96 -0.05
N LYS A 221 21.44 -77.15 -0.01
CA LYS A 221 20.81 -78.43 -0.33
C LYS A 221 21.03 -78.85 -1.77
N SER A 222 20.76 -77.99 -2.75
CA SER A 222 21.01 -78.30 -4.16
C SER A 222 22.49 -78.57 -4.46
N GLN A 223 23.40 -77.97 -3.71
CA GLN A 223 24.84 -78.18 -3.83
C GLN A 223 25.28 -79.51 -3.17
N LEU A 224 24.68 -79.88 -2.04
CA LEU A 224 24.84 -81.22 -1.45
C LEU A 224 24.25 -82.32 -2.34
N GLU A 225 23.06 -82.11 -2.94
CA GLU A 225 22.45 -83.02 -3.91
C GLU A 225 23.31 -83.17 -5.17
N PHE A 226 23.94 -82.08 -5.65
CA PHE A 226 24.91 -82.10 -6.74
C PHE A 226 26.17 -82.87 -6.37
N ASP A 227 26.73 -82.65 -5.18
CA ASP A 227 27.91 -83.38 -4.71
C ASP A 227 27.60 -84.86 -4.41
N GLU A 228 26.38 -85.22 -3.97
CA GLU A 228 25.94 -86.62 -3.88
C GLU A 228 25.83 -87.28 -5.26
N GLN A 229 25.22 -86.61 -6.25
CA GLN A 229 25.15 -87.11 -7.63
C GLN A 229 26.55 -87.25 -8.25
N LYS A 230 27.46 -86.30 -7.97
CA LYS A 230 28.85 -86.35 -8.40
C LYS A 230 29.62 -87.48 -7.72
N ASN A 231 29.46 -87.70 -6.42
CA ASN A 231 30.04 -88.84 -5.73
C ASN A 231 29.50 -90.18 -6.28
N GLN A 232 28.22 -90.27 -6.64
CA GLN A 232 27.67 -91.45 -7.33
C GLN A 232 28.24 -91.63 -8.75
N PHE A 233 28.49 -90.54 -9.47
CA PHE A 233 29.18 -90.58 -10.77
C PHE A 233 30.62 -91.06 -10.61
N ASP A 234 31.36 -90.52 -9.63
CA ASP A 234 32.75 -90.91 -9.36
C ASP A 234 32.85 -92.37 -8.86
N VAL A 235 31.89 -92.86 -8.07
CA VAL A 235 31.79 -94.30 -7.74
C VAL A 235 31.60 -95.15 -9.00
N LYS A 236 30.64 -94.79 -9.87
CA LYS A 236 30.42 -95.52 -11.14
C LYS A 236 31.58 -95.42 -12.12
N ASN A 237 32.32 -94.31 -12.12
CA ASN A 237 33.53 -94.13 -12.90
C ASN A 237 34.67 -95.01 -12.36
N ASN A 238 34.80 -95.15 -11.04
CA ASN A 238 35.72 -96.11 -10.42
C ASN A 238 35.31 -97.57 -10.66
N GLU A 239 34.01 -97.90 -10.71
CA GLU A 239 33.52 -99.21 -11.14
C GLU A 239 33.85 -99.49 -12.61
N TYR A 240 33.65 -98.50 -13.49
CA TYR A 240 34.02 -98.58 -14.91
C TYR A 240 35.54 -98.76 -15.10
N GLN A 241 36.38 -98.03 -14.36
CA GLN A 241 37.84 -98.21 -14.38
C GLN A 241 38.28 -99.58 -13.86
N LYS A 242 37.60 -100.13 -12.83
CA LYS A 242 37.83 -101.52 -12.42
C LYS A 242 37.45 -102.50 -13.54
N LEU A 243 36.27 -102.34 -14.15
CA LEU A 243 35.83 -103.20 -15.25
C LEU A 243 36.77 -103.11 -16.47
N GLN A 244 37.37 -101.94 -16.71
CA GLN A 244 38.41 -101.74 -17.72
C GLN A 244 39.73 -102.41 -17.35
N SER A 245 40.17 -102.32 -16.08
CA SER A 245 41.33 -103.06 -15.55
C SER A 245 41.12 -104.58 -15.62
N ASP A 246 39.93 -105.07 -15.30
CA ASP A 246 39.57 -106.48 -15.40
C ASP A 246 39.56 -106.93 -16.87
N PHE A 247 39.08 -106.10 -17.79
CA PHE A 247 39.17 -106.36 -19.23
C PHE A 247 40.62 -106.40 -19.74
N GLU A 248 41.51 -105.55 -19.22
CA GLU A 248 42.95 -105.61 -19.52
C GLU A 248 43.64 -106.83 -18.89
N GLN A 249 43.21 -107.27 -17.71
CA GLN A 249 43.65 -108.53 -17.10
C GLN A 249 43.17 -109.75 -17.91
N TYR A 250 41.92 -109.78 -18.37
CA TYR A 250 41.43 -110.81 -19.30
C TYR A 250 42.18 -110.81 -20.63
N LYS A 251 42.59 -109.63 -21.13
CA LYS A 251 43.44 -109.48 -22.33
C LYS A 251 44.86 -110.00 -22.09
N LEU A 252 45.42 -109.81 -20.89
CA LEU A 252 46.68 -110.43 -20.47
C LEU A 252 46.59 -111.96 -20.33
N ILE A 253 45.49 -112.48 -19.76
CA ILE A 253 45.24 -113.92 -19.64
C ILE A 253 45.02 -114.57 -21.01
N PHE A 254 44.31 -113.90 -21.92
CA PHE A 254 44.14 -114.36 -23.30
C PHE A 254 45.48 -114.43 -24.05
N ASN A 255 46.36 -113.42 -23.87
CA ASN A 255 47.72 -113.44 -24.41
C ASN A 255 48.60 -114.52 -23.74
N ALA A 256 48.40 -114.80 -22.44
CA ALA A 256 49.13 -115.84 -21.72
C ALA A 256 48.82 -117.25 -22.28
N ASN A 257 47.56 -117.50 -22.66
CA ASN A 257 47.12 -118.75 -23.30
C ASN A 257 47.60 -118.92 -24.76
N SER A 258 48.49 -118.04 -25.26
CA SER A 258 49.22 -118.24 -26.52
C SER A 258 50.64 -118.81 -26.31
N ASN A 259 51.08 -119.08 -25.07
CA ASN A 259 52.46 -119.51 -24.77
C ASN A 259 52.72 -121.01 -24.91
N ASP A 260 51.70 -121.85 -25.13
CA ASP A 260 51.86 -123.31 -25.36
C ASP A 260 52.65 -123.65 -26.66
N MET A 261 53.00 -122.64 -27.46
CA MET A 261 53.92 -122.74 -28.61
C MET A 261 55.38 -122.36 -28.29
N SER A 262 55.70 -122.01 -27.03
CA SER A 262 57.04 -121.55 -26.61
C SER A 262 57.88 -122.67 -26.00
N GLU A 263 57.28 -123.59 -25.24
CA GLU A 263 58.05 -124.64 -24.54
C GLU A 263 58.72 -125.65 -25.49
N LEU A 264 58.15 -125.85 -26.69
CA LEU A 264 58.77 -126.62 -27.78
C LEU A 264 60.07 -125.97 -28.30
N ASN A 265 60.18 -124.63 -28.22
CA ASN A 265 61.34 -123.88 -28.72
C ASN A 265 62.51 -123.82 -27.71
N GLN A 266 62.27 -123.97 -26.40
CA GLN A 266 63.34 -123.83 -25.40
C GLN A 266 64.09 -125.13 -25.11
N GLN A 267 63.59 -126.29 -25.54
CA GLN A 267 64.38 -127.54 -25.57
C GLN A 267 65.62 -127.39 -26.48
N LEU A 268 65.51 -126.61 -27.57
CA LEU A 268 66.63 -126.25 -28.46
C LEU A 268 67.67 -125.30 -27.82
N MET A 269 67.36 -124.63 -26.71
CA MET A 269 68.36 -123.80 -26.01
C MET A 269 69.32 -124.61 -25.13
N LYS A 270 68.90 -125.77 -24.60
CA LYS A 270 69.75 -126.54 -23.66
C LYS A 270 70.99 -127.12 -24.34
N GLN A 271 70.86 -127.63 -25.58
CA GLN A 271 72.01 -128.07 -26.39
C GLN A 271 72.93 -126.93 -26.86
N ARG A 272 72.49 -125.67 -26.78
CA ARG A 272 73.28 -124.51 -27.22
C ARG A 272 74.26 -124.02 -26.14
N ASN A 273 73.90 -124.16 -24.87
CA ASN A 273 74.73 -123.70 -23.75
C ASN A 273 75.98 -124.57 -23.53
N GLU A 274 75.94 -125.86 -23.87
CA GLU A 274 77.10 -126.77 -23.77
C GLU A 274 78.20 -126.45 -24.82
N TYR A 275 77.85 -125.75 -25.90
CA TYR A 275 78.78 -125.34 -26.96
C TYR A 275 79.66 -124.14 -26.55
N ASP A 276 79.08 -123.15 -25.85
CA ASP A 276 79.81 -121.92 -25.47
C ASP A 276 80.76 -122.11 -24.27
N GLU A 277 80.71 -123.23 -23.54
CA GLU A 277 81.72 -123.57 -22.52
C GLU A 277 83.02 -124.16 -23.11
N LEU A 278 82.92 -124.94 -24.19
CA LEU A 278 84.08 -125.41 -24.96
C LEU A 278 84.78 -124.24 -25.66
N LYS A 279 84.01 -123.29 -26.19
CA LYS A 279 84.49 -122.08 -26.85
C LYS A 279 85.35 -121.18 -25.94
N LYS A 280 84.95 -121.01 -24.67
CA LYS A 280 85.70 -120.24 -23.66
C LYS A 280 87.11 -120.79 -23.34
N LYS A 281 87.42 -122.04 -23.71
CA LYS A 281 88.77 -122.62 -23.60
C LYS A 281 89.65 -122.37 -24.84
N LEU A 282 89.05 -122.02 -25.99
CA LEU A 282 89.77 -121.65 -27.22
C LEU A 282 90.16 -120.16 -27.25
N ASP A 283 89.32 -119.29 -26.69
CA ASP A 283 89.59 -117.84 -26.60
C ASP A 283 90.73 -117.45 -25.64
N LYS A 284 91.33 -118.42 -24.95
CA LYS A 284 92.48 -118.20 -24.06
C LYS A 284 93.84 -118.45 -24.72
N THR A 285 93.90 -119.15 -25.85
CA THR A 285 95.14 -119.36 -26.64
C THR A 285 95.22 -118.47 -27.89
N ASN A 286 94.09 -118.01 -28.42
CA ASN A 286 94.08 -117.07 -29.57
C ASN A 286 94.56 -115.64 -29.25
N ARG A 287 94.75 -115.28 -27.97
CA ARG A 287 95.14 -113.92 -27.56
C ARG A 287 96.65 -113.62 -27.68
N GLU A 288 97.46 -114.63 -27.97
CA GLU A 288 98.92 -114.48 -28.11
C GLU A 288 99.37 -114.36 -29.58
N MET A 289 98.45 -114.46 -30.57
CA MET A 289 98.80 -114.50 -32.00
C MET A 289 98.18 -113.37 -32.87
N THR A 290 97.58 -112.35 -32.26
CA THR A 290 97.02 -111.18 -33.00
C THR A 290 97.88 -109.91 -32.95
N ALA A 291 98.97 -109.89 -32.18
CA ALA A 291 99.89 -108.76 -32.03
C ALA A 291 100.75 -108.43 -33.29
N VAL A 292 100.43 -108.99 -34.46
CA VAL A 292 101.30 -108.97 -35.67
C VAL A 292 100.57 -108.46 -36.92
N LYS A 293 99.23 -108.33 -36.94
CA LYS A 293 98.47 -108.01 -38.17
C LYS A 293 98.07 -106.53 -38.38
N GLU A 294 98.32 -105.64 -37.42
CA GLU A 294 97.90 -104.22 -37.50
C GLU A 294 98.75 -103.31 -38.41
N ARG A 295 99.73 -103.85 -39.15
CA ARG A 295 100.75 -103.05 -39.87
C ARG A 295 100.59 -102.88 -41.39
N PHE A 296 99.52 -103.37 -42.04
CA PHE A 296 99.45 -103.34 -43.52
C PHE A 296 98.21 -102.69 -44.19
N ASN A 297 97.00 -102.76 -43.63
CA ASN A 297 95.78 -102.31 -44.34
C ASN A 297 95.39 -100.83 -44.11
N ARG A 298 96.36 -99.90 -44.04
CA ARG A 298 96.10 -98.44 -43.90
C ARG A 298 95.98 -97.68 -45.24
N GLN A 299 95.84 -98.37 -46.37
CA GLN A 299 95.93 -97.77 -47.72
C GLN A 299 94.70 -98.00 -48.63
N ALA A 300 93.54 -98.38 -48.06
CA ALA A 300 92.32 -98.68 -48.83
C ALA A 300 91.14 -97.71 -48.59
N ASN A 301 91.29 -96.70 -47.71
CA ASN A 301 90.15 -95.97 -47.13
C ASN A 301 89.78 -94.63 -47.82
N GLU A 302 90.27 -94.32 -49.02
CA GLU A 302 90.15 -92.96 -49.60
C GLU A 302 89.14 -92.79 -50.77
N LEU A 303 88.31 -93.79 -51.08
CA LEU A 303 87.40 -93.71 -52.25
C LEU A 303 85.89 -93.93 -52.01
N GLU A 304 85.44 -94.47 -50.87
CA GLU A 304 84.00 -94.82 -50.70
C GLU A 304 83.14 -93.72 -50.00
N ASP A 305 83.75 -92.72 -49.35
CA ASP A 305 83.00 -91.66 -48.64
C ASP A 305 82.15 -90.74 -49.55
N LYS A 306 82.26 -90.86 -50.89
CA LYS A 306 81.44 -90.11 -51.85
C LYS A 306 80.01 -90.64 -52.02
N LEU A 307 79.65 -91.80 -51.47
CA LEU A 307 78.31 -92.39 -51.60
C LEU A 307 77.32 -92.04 -50.46
N LYS A 308 77.76 -91.42 -49.36
CA LYS A 308 76.85 -91.04 -48.24
C LYS A 308 75.96 -89.84 -48.55
N LEU A 309 76.49 -88.84 -49.26
CA LEU A 309 75.93 -87.48 -49.37
C LEU A 309 74.53 -87.37 -50.05
N ILE A 310 74.01 -88.46 -50.62
CA ILE A 310 72.69 -88.47 -51.28
C ILE A 310 71.55 -88.82 -50.31
N LYS A 311 71.80 -89.59 -49.24
CA LYS A 311 70.72 -90.02 -48.32
C LYS A 311 70.26 -88.93 -47.34
N ASP A 312 71.13 -87.97 -47.02
CA ASP A 312 70.85 -86.94 -46.02
C ASP A 312 69.94 -85.80 -46.54
N LYS A 313 69.60 -85.81 -47.84
CA LYS A 313 68.75 -84.78 -48.47
C LYS A 313 67.25 -85.12 -48.46
N ASP A 314 66.90 -86.40 -48.50
CA ASP A 314 65.51 -86.87 -48.47
C ASP A 314 64.90 -86.80 -47.06
N SER A 315 65.72 -86.89 -46.01
CA SER A 315 65.30 -86.69 -44.62
C SER A 315 64.97 -85.24 -44.32
N ALA A 316 65.84 -84.31 -44.72
CA ALA A 316 65.65 -82.86 -44.50
C ALA A 316 64.40 -82.31 -45.20
N SER A 317 64.09 -82.77 -46.43
CA SER A 317 62.88 -82.34 -47.14
C SER A 317 61.59 -82.69 -46.39
N ARG A 318 61.51 -83.89 -45.81
CA ARG A 318 60.29 -84.35 -45.10
C ARG A 318 60.04 -83.59 -43.81
N GLN A 319 61.09 -83.26 -43.05
CA GLN A 319 60.97 -82.46 -41.83
C GLN A 319 60.42 -81.06 -42.14
N LEU A 320 60.87 -80.44 -43.24
CA LEU A 320 60.35 -79.15 -43.70
C LEU A 320 58.89 -79.23 -44.21
N GLU A 321 58.46 -80.36 -44.79
CA GLU A 321 57.04 -80.59 -45.13
C GLU A 321 56.17 -80.77 -43.88
N ASP A 322 56.62 -81.54 -42.89
CA ASP A 322 55.88 -81.71 -41.62
C ASP A 322 55.76 -80.38 -40.85
N GLU A 323 56.83 -79.58 -40.78
CA GLU A 323 56.78 -78.22 -40.23
C GLU A 323 55.83 -77.31 -41.01
N LEU A 324 55.89 -77.29 -42.35
CA LEU A 324 54.98 -76.51 -43.19
C LEU A 324 53.51 -76.91 -43.02
N THR A 325 53.20 -78.20 -42.83
CA THR A 325 51.80 -78.63 -42.58
C THR A 325 51.33 -78.24 -41.18
N ASN A 326 52.20 -78.16 -40.19
CA ASN A 326 51.84 -77.71 -38.85
C ASN A 326 51.65 -76.19 -38.80
N SER A 327 52.57 -75.38 -39.37
CA SER A 327 52.38 -73.93 -39.48
C SER A 327 51.14 -73.56 -40.32
N ARG A 328 50.74 -74.38 -41.30
CA ARG A 328 49.46 -74.20 -42.01
C ARG A 328 48.23 -74.45 -41.11
N LYS A 329 48.26 -75.44 -40.21
CA LYS A 329 47.18 -75.68 -39.24
C LYS A 329 47.09 -74.54 -38.22
N GLU A 330 48.22 -74.02 -37.76
CA GLU A 330 48.28 -72.86 -36.86
C GLU A 330 47.78 -71.58 -37.56
N LEU A 331 48.10 -71.39 -38.84
CA LEU A 331 47.54 -70.31 -39.66
C LEU A 331 46.02 -70.42 -39.80
N GLU A 332 45.48 -71.63 -39.97
CA GLU A 332 44.02 -71.82 -40.08
C GLU A 332 43.30 -71.61 -38.73
N LEU A 333 43.87 -72.10 -37.64
CA LEU A 333 43.37 -71.86 -36.28
C LEU A 333 43.42 -70.36 -35.89
N THR A 334 44.43 -69.63 -36.36
CA THR A 334 44.53 -68.18 -36.11
C THR A 334 43.57 -67.38 -36.99
N LYS A 335 43.32 -67.77 -38.25
CA LYS A 335 42.21 -67.20 -39.06
C LYS A 335 40.85 -67.42 -38.42
N GLN A 336 40.53 -68.64 -37.97
CA GLN A 336 39.24 -68.96 -37.34
C GLN A 336 39.01 -68.12 -36.07
N ARG A 337 40.05 -67.91 -35.26
CA ARG A 337 40.00 -66.98 -34.12
C ARG A 337 39.82 -65.52 -34.56
N LEU A 338 40.44 -65.10 -35.66
CA LEU A 338 40.28 -63.76 -36.20
C LEU A 338 38.83 -63.52 -36.66
N GLN A 339 38.25 -64.48 -37.38
CA GLN A 339 36.85 -64.43 -37.83
C GLN A 339 35.90 -64.36 -36.62
N GLN A 340 36.07 -65.21 -35.60
CA GLN A 340 35.26 -65.15 -34.38
C GLN A 340 35.38 -63.79 -33.66
N ILE A 341 36.57 -63.19 -33.62
CA ILE A 341 36.78 -61.84 -33.05
C ILE A 341 36.11 -60.75 -33.89
N GLU A 342 36.04 -60.89 -35.22
CA GLU A 342 35.31 -59.97 -36.10
C GLU A 342 33.79 -60.13 -35.95
N GLU A 343 33.29 -61.35 -35.79
CA GLU A 343 31.88 -61.67 -35.52
C GLU A 343 31.43 -61.15 -34.14
N ASP A 344 32.19 -61.43 -33.07
CA ASP A 344 31.97 -60.89 -31.72
C ASP A 344 31.98 -59.35 -31.72
N LYS A 345 32.93 -58.74 -32.44
CA LYS A 345 33.03 -57.28 -32.60
C LYS A 345 31.82 -56.70 -33.34
N HIS A 346 31.31 -57.37 -34.37
CA HIS A 346 30.09 -56.97 -35.06
C HIS A 346 28.84 -57.11 -34.17
N ALA A 347 28.74 -58.17 -33.37
CA ALA A 347 27.68 -58.35 -32.39
C ALA A 347 27.72 -57.26 -31.29
N GLN A 348 28.91 -56.89 -30.79
CA GLN A 348 29.08 -55.79 -29.83
C GLN A 348 28.76 -54.42 -30.43
N LEU A 349 29.13 -54.14 -31.68
CA LEU A 349 28.72 -52.93 -32.40
C LEU A 349 27.20 -52.87 -32.58
N SER A 350 26.58 -53.95 -33.03
CA SER A 350 25.12 -54.12 -33.14
C SER A 350 24.42 -53.86 -31.79
N HIS A 351 24.97 -54.37 -30.69
CA HIS A 351 24.46 -54.11 -29.34
C HIS A 351 24.61 -52.63 -28.94
N SER A 352 25.78 -52.03 -29.18
CA SER A 352 26.10 -50.63 -28.90
C SER A 352 25.20 -49.65 -29.67
N GLU A 353 25.03 -49.87 -30.98
CA GLU A 353 24.11 -49.08 -31.81
C GLU A 353 22.67 -49.25 -31.33
N SER A 354 22.24 -50.46 -30.94
CA SER A 354 20.88 -50.66 -30.46
C SER A 354 20.58 -50.00 -29.11
N THR A 355 21.55 -50.02 -28.19
CA THR A 355 21.42 -49.40 -26.88
C THR A 355 21.51 -47.88 -26.98
N THR A 356 22.34 -47.36 -27.90
CA THR A 356 22.37 -45.92 -28.25
C THR A 356 21.03 -45.48 -28.86
N ASN A 357 20.51 -46.19 -29.86
CA ASN A 357 19.19 -45.92 -30.46
C ASN A 357 18.03 -46.01 -29.43
N TYR A 358 18.17 -46.82 -28.39
CA TYR A 358 17.20 -46.89 -27.27
C TYR A 358 17.35 -45.70 -26.32
N LEU A 359 18.58 -45.32 -25.96
CA LEU A 359 18.86 -44.17 -25.10
C LEU A 359 18.47 -42.84 -25.76
N GLU A 360 18.80 -42.62 -27.04
CA GLU A 360 18.37 -41.43 -27.79
C GLU A 360 16.85 -41.29 -27.85
N ARG A 361 16.13 -42.40 -28.05
CA ARG A 361 14.66 -42.41 -27.97
C ARG A 361 14.17 -42.06 -26.57
N ARG A 362 14.80 -42.60 -25.53
CA ARG A 362 14.41 -42.33 -24.15
C ARG A 362 14.70 -40.89 -23.75
N ILE A 363 15.79 -40.30 -24.24
CA ILE A 363 16.11 -38.88 -24.12
C ILE A 363 15.03 -38.06 -24.86
N HIS A 364 14.67 -38.39 -26.10
CA HIS A 364 13.63 -37.66 -26.84
C HIS A 364 12.21 -37.79 -26.24
N GLU A 365 11.91 -38.90 -25.54
CA GLU A 365 10.70 -39.02 -24.71
C GLU A 365 10.76 -38.09 -23.49
N LEU A 366 11.91 -38.05 -22.79
CA LEU A 366 12.12 -37.18 -21.64
C LEU A 366 12.13 -35.69 -22.02
N ASP A 367 12.72 -35.32 -23.16
CA ASP A 367 12.65 -33.95 -23.71
C ASP A 367 11.20 -33.53 -23.97
N LYS A 368 10.36 -34.44 -24.46
CA LYS A 368 8.93 -34.19 -24.63
C LYS A 368 8.21 -33.99 -23.31
N THR A 369 8.45 -34.82 -22.30
CA THR A 369 7.81 -34.62 -20.99
C THR A 369 8.33 -33.36 -20.29
N ILE A 370 9.62 -33.03 -20.41
CA ILE A 370 10.20 -31.76 -19.92
C ILE A 370 9.57 -30.57 -20.66
N HIS A 371 9.35 -30.65 -21.97
CA HIS A 371 8.69 -29.59 -22.72
C HIS A 371 7.21 -29.44 -22.34
N GLN A 372 6.48 -30.53 -22.14
CA GLN A 372 5.10 -30.51 -21.64
C GLN A 372 5.03 -29.90 -20.23
N LEU A 373 5.86 -30.34 -19.29
CA LEU A 373 5.96 -29.78 -17.95
C LEU A 373 6.37 -28.29 -17.95
N SER A 374 7.18 -27.86 -18.93
CA SER A 374 7.55 -26.45 -19.10
C SER A 374 6.37 -25.60 -19.61
N VAL A 375 5.56 -26.13 -20.52
CA VAL A 375 4.32 -25.48 -20.99
C VAL A 375 3.27 -25.45 -19.88
N GLU A 376 3.09 -26.52 -19.13
CA GLU A 376 2.21 -26.57 -17.95
C GLU A 376 2.67 -25.58 -16.89
N LYS A 377 3.98 -25.50 -16.60
CA LYS A 377 4.56 -24.48 -15.71
C LYS A 377 4.25 -23.06 -16.20
N GLN A 378 4.39 -22.77 -17.51
CA GLN A 378 4.01 -21.47 -18.06
C GLN A 378 2.51 -21.18 -17.92
N GLN A 379 1.64 -22.17 -18.12
CA GLN A 379 0.19 -22.00 -17.96
C GLN A 379 -0.20 -21.79 -16.49
N ILE A 380 0.45 -22.48 -15.55
CA ILE A 380 0.24 -22.29 -14.10
C ILE A 380 0.75 -20.90 -13.67
N MET A 381 1.92 -20.49 -14.15
CA MET A 381 2.46 -19.15 -13.89
C MET A 381 1.53 -18.05 -14.43
N LEU A 382 1.04 -18.18 -15.67
CA LEU A 382 0.05 -17.26 -16.26
C LEU A 382 -1.32 -17.26 -15.57
N LYS A 383 -1.67 -18.29 -14.80
CA LYS A 383 -2.86 -18.28 -13.92
C LYS A 383 -2.56 -17.49 -12.65
N TYR A 384 -1.47 -17.79 -11.95
CA TYR A 384 -1.09 -17.06 -10.75
C TYR A 384 -0.77 -15.59 -11.01
N ASP A 385 -0.16 -15.24 -12.15
CA ASP A 385 0.04 -13.84 -12.55
C ASP A 385 -1.30 -13.10 -12.72
N ARG A 386 -2.34 -13.76 -13.24
CA ARG A 386 -3.70 -13.21 -13.34
C ARG A 386 -4.40 -13.12 -12.00
N GLU A 387 -4.38 -14.20 -11.21
CA GLU A 387 -4.92 -14.19 -9.85
C GLU A 387 -4.26 -13.08 -9.00
N LEU A 388 -2.98 -12.78 -9.22
CA LEU A 388 -2.26 -11.67 -8.60
C LEU A 388 -2.61 -10.29 -9.20
N THR A 389 -2.96 -10.15 -10.48
CA THR A 389 -3.49 -8.88 -11.01
C THR A 389 -4.90 -8.61 -10.50
N ASP A 390 -5.77 -9.62 -10.54
CA ASP A 390 -7.17 -9.51 -10.12
C ASP A 390 -7.26 -9.22 -8.60
N LEU A 391 -6.39 -9.84 -7.81
CA LEU A 391 -6.27 -9.56 -6.37
C LEU A 391 -5.70 -8.15 -6.11
N ARG A 392 -4.77 -7.64 -6.92
CA ARG A 392 -4.28 -6.25 -6.82
C ARG A 392 -5.38 -5.25 -7.19
N GLU A 393 -6.08 -5.48 -8.28
CA GLU A 393 -7.16 -4.61 -8.75
C GLU A 393 -8.32 -4.57 -7.74
N THR A 394 -8.68 -5.70 -7.12
CA THR A 394 -9.67 -5.71 -6.02
C THR A 394 -9.16 -4.98 -4.76
N TYR A 395 -7.88 -5.08 -4.39
CA TYR A 395 -7.33 -4.28 -3.29
C TYR A 395 -7.23 -2.79 -3.61
N GLU A 396 -6.85 -2.40 -4.83
CA GLU A 396 -6.86 -0.99 -5.26
C GLU A 396 -8.28 -0.42 -5.23
N ASN A 397 -9.28 -1.16 -5.72
CA ASN A 397 -10.69 -0.76 -5.65
C ASN A 397 -11.22 -0.66 -4.19
N GLN A 398 -10.78 -1.52 -3.27
CA GLN A 398 -11.09 -1.38 -1.84
C GLN A 398 -10.41 -0.14 -1.23
N VAL A 399 -9.18 0.17 -1.64
CA VAL A 399 -8.44 1.36 -1.18
C VAL A 399 -9.01 2.65 -1.76
N THR A 400 -9.56 2.66 -2.98
CA THR A 400 -10.30 3.83 -3.51
C THR A 400 -11.64 3.98 -2.81
N LEU A 401 -12.42 2.91 -2.64
CA LEU A 401 -13.71 2.97 -1.93
C LEU A 401 -13.55 3.49 -0.50
N CYS A 402 -12.57 2.99 0.25
CA CYS A 402 -12.29 3.45 1.62
C CYS A 402 -11.81 4.93 1.66
N LYS A 403 -11.11 5.41 0.63
CA LYS A 403 -10.79 6.85 0.49
C LYS A 403 -12.02 7.69 0.17
N GLU A 404 -12.93 7.20 -0.67
CA GLU A 404 -14.19 7.87 -1.01
C GLU A 404 -15.13 7.94 0.19
N GLU A 405 -15.24 6.86 0.99
CA GLU A 405 -15.95 6.83 2.27
C GLU A 405 -15.35 7.80 3.28
N MET A 406 -14.01 7.80 3.45
CA MET A 406 -13.33 8.73 4.35
C MET A 406 -13.45 10.20 3.91
N GLN A 407 -13.45 10.48 2.60
CA GLN A 407 -13.72 11.81 2.06
C GLN A 407 -15.18 12.21 2.29
N HIS A 408 -16.14 11.31 2.08
CA HIS A 408 -17.55 11.58 2.35
C HIS A 408 -17.82 11.90 3.82
N GLU A 409 -17.20 11.19 4.76
CA GLU A 409 -17.33 11.53 6.19
C GLU A 409 -16.58 12.82 6.55
N LEU A 410 -15.45 13.14 5.93
CA LEU A 410 -14.78 14.44 6.09
C LEU A 410 -15.66 15.59 5.58
N ASP A 411 -16.35 15.40 4.45
CA ASP A 411 -17.26 16.39 3.87
C ASP A 411 -18.53 16.54 4.74
N ARG A 412 -19.13 15.43 5.21
CA ARG A 412 -20.25 15.45 6.18
C ARG A 412 -19.89 16.14 7.49
N LEU A 413 -18.70 15.89 8.02
CA LEU A 413 -18.21 16.53 9.25
C LEU A 413 -17.99 18.04 9.01
N THR A 414 -17.50 18.40 7.83
CA THR A 414 -17.33 19.79 7.38
C THR A 414 -18.66 20.52 7.26
N GLU A 415 -19.68 19.91 6.63
CA GLU A 415 -21.04 20.45 6.58
C GLU A 415 -21.64 20.60 7.99
N HIS A 416 -21.47 19.61 8.87
CA HIS A 416 -21.93 19.68 10.26
C HIS A 416 -21.27 20.85 11.01
N TYR A 417 -19.96 21.08 10.86
CA TYR A 417 -19.30 22.23 11.49
C TYR A 417 -19.75 23.58 10.89
N GLN A 418 -20.00 23.66 9.59
CA GLN A 418 -20.56 24.87 8.96
C GLN A 418 -21.98 25.17 9.45
N GLN A 419 -22.83 24.14 9.59
CA GLN A 419 -24.17 24.26 10.17
C GLN A 419 -24.09 24.70 11.64
N LEU A 420 -23.23 24.08 12.46
CA LEU A 420 -23.06 24.44 13.87
C LEU A 420 -22.62 25.90 14.02
N SER A 421 -21.68 26.39 13.20
CA SER A 421 -21.23 27.78 13.22
C SER A 421 -22.31 28.76 12.74
N SER A 422 -23.14 28.38 11.76
CA SER A 422 -24.33 29.14 11.34
C SER A 422 -25.35 29.24 12.49
N ASP A 423 -25.59 28.14 13.19
CA ASP A 423 -26.51 28.08 14.32
C ASP A 423 -25.99 28.88 15.53
N GLU A 424 -24.68 28.87 15.81
CA GLU A 424 -24.08 29.77 16.79
C GLU A 424 -24.19 31.24 16.38
N GLN A 425 -23.94 31.59 15.11
CA GLN A 425 -24.10 32.97 14.63
C GLN A 425 -25.56 33.44 14.71
N THR A 426 -26.54 32.59 14.44
CA THR A 426 -27.96 32.94 14.57
C THR A 426 -28.43 32.99 16.02
N ARG A 427 -27.97 32.09 16.89
CA ARG A 427 -28.14 32.17 18.37
C ARG A 427 -27.51 33.44 18.94
N ALA A 428 -26.32 33.84 18.47
CA ALA A 428 -25.67 35.08 18.88
C ALA A 428 -26.45 36.33 18.40
N ARG A 429 -26.86 36.37 17.13
CA ARG A 429 -27.68 37.47 16.58
C ARG A 429 -29.03 37.61 17.29
N THR A 430 -29.70 36.50 17.61
CA THR A 430 -30.99 36.54 18.33
C THR A 430 -30.83 36.97 19.79
N LYS A 431 -29.77 36.53 20.50
CA LYS A 431 -29.41 37.06 21.83
C LYS A 431 -29.13 38.57 21.79
N LEU A 432 -28.41 39.05 20.77
CA LEU A 432 -28.09 40.47 20.60
C LEU A 432 -29.35 41.31 20.32
N GLN A 433 -30.23 40.84 19.43
CA GLN A 433 -31.54 41.46 19.17
C GLN A 433 -32.45 41.47 20.40
N LEU A 434 -32.41 40.41 21.23
CA LEU A 434 -33.16 40.37 22.49
C LEU A 434 -32.61 41.41 23.47
N ARG A 435 -31.29 41.50 23.65
CA ARG A 435 -30.68 42.51 24.54
C ARG A 435 -30.88 43.94 24.04
N GLU A 436 -30.88 44.17 22.72
CA GLU A 436 -31.31 45.47 22.16
C GLU A 436 -32.76 45.80 22.49
N LYS A 437 -33.66 44.82 22.48
CA LYS A 437 -35.08 45.00 22.83
C LYS A 437 -35.24 45.29 24.33
N GLU A 438 -34.53 44.57 25.19
CA GLU A 438 -34.48 44.80 26.63
C GLU A 438 -33.95 46.21 26.94
N LEU A 439 -32.80 46.61 26.37
CA LEU A 439 -32.23 47.96 26.55
C LEU A 439 -33.18 49.07 26.09
N ARG A 440 -33.98 48.84 25.04
CA ARG A 440 -35.04 49.79 24.62
C ARG A 440 -36.21 49.84 25.60
N GLN A 441 -36.54 48.74 26.27
CA GLN A 441 -37.57 48.72 27.31
C GLN A 441 -37.07 49.34 28.62
N GLU A 442 -35.83 49.05 29.02
CA GLU A 442 -35.11 49.72 30.12
C GLU A 442 -35.09 51.25 29.90
N PHE A 443 -34.66 51.71 28.73
CA PHE A 443 -34.66 53.13 28.37
C PHE A 443 -36.06 53.78 28.38
N GLU A 444 -37.08 53.15 27.77
CA GLU A 444 -38.44 53.71 27.77
C GLU A 444 -39.06 53.71 29.18
N THR A 445 -38.78 52.71 30.02
CA THR A 445 -39.24 52.71 31.42
C THR A 445 -38.54 53.79 32.26
N GLU A 446 -37.22 53.93 32.15
CA GLU A 446 -36.46 55.01 32.80
C GLU A 446 -36.97 56.40 32.36
N LYS A 447 -37.19 56.58 31.06
CA LYS A 447 -37.81 57.78 30.48
C LYS A 447 -39.22 58.05 31.03
N THR A 448 -40.07 57.03 31.20
CA THR A 448 -41.38 57.22 31.86
C THR A 448 -41.26 57.55 33.35
N ASN A 449 -40.26 56.99 34.05
CA ASN A 449 -40.00 57.30 35.45
C ASN A 449 -39.50 58.75 35.63
N LEU A 450 -38.60 59.22 34.76
CA LEU A 450 -38.14 60.62 34.72
C LEU A 450 -39.30 61.59 34.39
N LEU A 451 -40.16 61.23 33.44
CA LEU A 451 -41.37 62.03 33.14
C LEU A 451 -42.35 62.06 34.33
N ALA A 452 -42.49 60.96 35.07
CA ALA A 452 -43.31 60.91 36.29
C ALA A 452 -42.69 61.73 37.43
N GLN A 453 -41.38 61.65 37.64
CA GLN A 453 -40.64 62.49 38.60
C GLN A 453 -40.80 63.98 38.29
N TRP A 454 -40.52 64.39 37.05
CA TRP A 454 -40.71 65.78 36.61
C TRP A 454 -42.17 66.24 36.74
N THR A 455 -43.14 65.37 36.44
CA THR A 455 -44.56 65.68 36.63
C THR A 455 -44.89 65.88 38.13
N ASN A 456 -44.28 65.10 39.02
CA ASN A 456 -44.45 65.24 40.46
C ASN A 456 -43.77 66.51 40.99
N GLU A 457 -42.56 66.86 40.56
CA GLU A 457 -41.88 68.12 40.88
C GLU A 457 -42.70 69.33 40.42
N VAL A 458 -43.15 69.32 39.17
CA VAL A 458 -44.02 70.36 38.59
C VAL A 458 -45.36 70.47 39.34
N ASN A 459 -45.86 69.39 39.94
CA ASN A 459 -47.04 69.43 40.79
C ASN A 459 -46.72 69.92 42.21
N LEU A 460 -45.55 69.59 42.76
CA LEU A 460 -45.08 70.06 44.06
C LEU A 460 -44.90 71.58 44.06
N SER A 461 -44.20 72.13 43.06
CA SER A 461 -44.06 73.59 42.93
C SER A 461 -45.38 74.30 42.58
N LYS A 462 -46.37 73.61 42.00
CA LYS A 462 -47.75 74.14 41.91
C LYS A 462 -48.48 74.13 43.25
N THR A 463 -48.19 73.22 44.17
CA THR A 463 -48.73 73.29 45.54
C THR A 463 -48.02 74.37 46.36
N GLU A 464 -46.69 74.47 46.30
CA GLU A 464 -45.92 75.55 46.92
C GLU A 464 -46.38 76.93 46.43
N HIS A 465 -46.56 77.12 45.11
CA HIS A 465 -47.12 78.36 44.58
C HIS A 465 -48.57 78.64 45.01
N LYS A 466 -49.38 77.62 45.35
CA LYS A 466 -50.72 77.83 45.92
C LYS A 466 -50.64 78.26 47.39
N GLU A 467 -49.77 77.62 48.17
CA GLU A 467 -49.56 77.95 49.58
C GLU A 467 -48.97 79.35 49.74
N VAL A 468 -47.95 79.72 48.95
CA VAL A 468 -47.40 81.08 48.90
C VAL A 468 -48.45 82.10 48.45
N ASN A 469 -49.33 81.77 47.49
CA ASN A 469 -50.45 82.65 47.14
C ASN A 469 -51.50 82.77 48.26
N GLN A 470 -51.76 81.70 49.03
CA GLN A 470 -52.64 81.77 50.20
C GLN A 470 -52.04 82.65 51.30
N GLN A 471 -50.75 82.49 51.62
CA GLN A 471 -50.02 83.34 52.56
C GLN A 471 -50.02 84.81 52.10
N LEU A 472 -49.73 85.06 50.82
CA LEU A 472 -49.78 86.40 50.23
C LEU A 472 -51.19 87.02 50.30
N ASN A 473 -52.24 86.24 50.11
CA ASN A 473 -53.61 86.73 50.19
C ASN A 473 -54.07 86.94 51.65
N GLN A 474 -53.66 86.09 52.60
CA GLN A 474 -53.86 86.33 54.03
C GLN A 474 -53.14 87.61 54.49
N LEU A 475 -51.91 87.84 54.00
CA LEU A 475 -51.14 89.06 54.29
C LEU A 475 -51.81 90.30 53.70
N LYS A 476 -52.32 90.24 52.45
CA LYS A 476 -53.15 91.30 51.87
C LYS A 476 -54.41 91.54 52.70
N GLU A 477 -55.11 90.49 53.13
CA GLU A 477 -56.34 90.59 53.92
C GLU A 477 -56.09 91.30 55.25
N ASN A 478 -54.97 91.00 55.91
CA ASN A 478 -54.51 91.68 57.12
C ASN A 478 -54.15 93.15 56.87
N TYR A 479 -53.48 93.47 55.76
CA TYR A 479 -53.23 94.87 55.38
C TYR A 479 -54.51 95.63 55.03
N THR A 480 -55.51 95.01 54.40
CA THR A 480 -56.83 95.66 54.22
C THR A 480 -57.53 95.92 55.55
N LYS A 481 -57.45 95.00 56.53
CA LYS A 481 -57.99 95.24 57.88
C LYS A 481 -57.31 96.43 58.56
N GLN A 482 -55.98 96.53 58.48
CA GLN A 482 -55.25 97.71 58.99
C GLN A 482 -55.61 99.00 58.26
N ILE A 483 -55.83 98.95 56.93
CA ILE A 483 -56.30 100.10 56.14
C ILE A 483 -57.72 100.51 56.56
N ASP A 484 -58.60 99.56 56.87
CA ASP A 484 -59.97 99.84 57.30
C ASP A 484 -60.04 100.32 58.77
N GLU A 485 -59.17 99.82 59.65
CA GLU A 485 -58.94 100.38 61.00
C GLU A 485 -58.44 101.84 60.92
N LEU A 486 -57.51 102.15 60.01
CA LEU A 486 -57.03 103.51 59.78
C LEU A 486 -58.12 104.43 59.18
N LYS A 487 -59.00 103.92 58.29
CA LYS A 487 -60.18 104.65 57.83
C LYS A 487 -61.18 104.91 58.96
N GLN A 488 -61.36 103.96 59.88
CA GLN A 488 -62.24 104.14 61.03
C GLN A 488 -61.72 105.24 61.95
N GLN A 489 -60.40 105.27 62.23
CA GLN A 489 -59.76 106.37 62.93
C GLN A 489 -59.91 107.70 62.18
N LEU A 490 -59.84 107.72 60.84
CA LEU A 490 -60.08 108.93 60.04
C LEU A 490 -61.53 109.44 60.20
N ASN A 491 -62.51 108.54 60.12
CA ASN A 491 -63.94 108.84 60.29
C ASN A 491 -64.27 109.37 61.70
N ASP A 492 -63.56 108.89 62.73
CA ASP A 492 -63.70 109.43 64.10
C ASP A 492 -63.16 110.88 64.19
N ASN A 493 -62.12 111.25 63.44
CA ASN A 493 -61.64 112.64 63.32
C ASN A 493 -62.59 113.53 62.49
N GLU A 494 -63.26 112.98 61.46
CA GLU A 494 -64.25 113.73 60.67
C GLU A 494 -65.49 114.16 61.50
N ASN A 495 -65.78 113.47 62.60
CA ASN A 495 -66.83 113.89 63.54
C ASN A 495 -66.50 115.21 64.28
N GLU A 496 -65.22 115.54 64.49
CA GLU A 496 -64.84 116.85 65.03
C GLU A 496 -64.98 117.97 63.96
N TYR A 497 -64.74 117.65 62.69
CA TYR A 497 -64.91 118.58 61.56
C TYR A 497 -66.38 119.02 61.35
N SER A 498 -67.34 118.17 61.73
CA SER A 498 -68.78 118.44 61.69
C SER A 498 -69.20 119.71 62.47
N ILE A 499 -68.45 120.07 63.51
CA ILE A 499 -68.71 121.29 64.30
C ILE A 499 -68.36 122.57 63.51
N ILE A 500 -67.36 122.50 62.63
CA ILE A 500 -66.88 123.63 61.82
C ILE A 500 -67.80 123.84 60.60
N GLN A 501 -68.36 122.77 60.01
CA GLN A 501 -69.25 122.88 58.84
C GLN A 501 -70.51 123.74 59.09
N LYS A 502 -70.97 123.92 60.34
CA LYS A 502 -72.09 124.81 60.65
C LYS A 502 -71.84 126.28 60.30
N GLN A 503 -70.59 126.72 60.17
CA GLN A 503 -70.24 128.09 59.75
C GLN A 503 -70.17 128.26 58.22
N PHE A 504 -70.35 127.18 57.44
CA PHE A 504 -70.31 127.22 55.97
C PHE A 504 -71.68 127.41 55.31
N HIS A 505 -72.78 127.20 56.05
CA HIS A 505 -74.14 127.22 55.48
C HIS A 505 -74.55 128.61 54.95
N ASP A 506 -74.15 129.69 55.63
CA ASP A 506 -74.46 131.07 55.23
C ASP A 506 -73.84 131.46 53.87
N ALA A 507 -72.77 130.78 53.45
CA ALA A 507 -72.14 130.98 52.13
C ALA A 507 -72.94 130.34 50.98
N GLN A 508 -73.86 129.40 51.25
CA GLN A 508 -74.62 128.71 50.20
C GLN A 508 -75.71 129.61 49.55
N SER A 509 -76.17 130.64 50.26
CA SER A 509 -77.18 131.59 49.74
C SER A 509 -76.73 132.30 48.46
N LEU A 510 -75.45 132.70 48.40
CA LEU A 510 -74.83 133.38 47.26
C LEU A 510 -74.66 132.48 46.02
N ASN A 511 -74.83 131.17 46.15
CA ASN A 511 -74.60 130.20 45.08
C ASN A 511 -75.81 130.07 44.10
N TYR A 512 -76.99 130.58 44.48
CA TYR A 512 -78.21 130.45 43.68
C TYR A 512 -78.16 131.27 42.38
N GLU A 513 -77.57 132.48 42.40
CA GLU A 513 -77.56 133.38 41.25
C GLU A 513 -76.58 132.93 40.14
N PHE A 514 -75.42 132.36 40.51
CA PHE A 514 -74.47 131.81 39.54
C PHE A 514 -75.06 130.63 38.73
N LYS A 515 -75.96 129.85 39.34
CA LYS A 515 -76.55 128.66 38.71
C LYS A 515 -77.31 128.98 37.41
N LYS A 516 -77.91 130.18 37.34
CA LYS A 516 -78.66 130.67 36.17
C LYS A 516 -77.77 131.07 34.98
N GLN A 517 -76.47 131.32 35.21
CA GLN A 517 -75.50 131.61 34.14
C GLN A 517 -74.89 130.32 33.54
N ILE A 518 -74.97 129.19 34.26
CA ILE A 518 -74.41 127.90 33.82
C ILE A 518 -75.28 127.24 32.74
N GLU A 519 -76.61 127.28 32.88
CA GLU A 519 -77.55 126.70 31.90
C GLU A 519 -77.37 127.30 30.50
N GLN A 520 -76.97 128.56 30.41
CA GLN A 520 -76.78 129.26 29.13
C GLN A 520 -75.44 128.95 28.45
N LEU A 521 -74.43 128.48 29.20
CA LEU A 521 -73.16 127.98 28.66
C LEU A 521 -73.22 126.51 28.23
N GLN A 522 -74.17 125.72 28.75
CA GLN A 522 -74.31 124.31 28.40
C GLN A 522 -74.79 124.09 26.95
N LEU A 523 -75.55 125.03 26.38
CA LEU A 523 -76.06 124.95 25.01
C LEU A 523 -74.96 125.06 23.94
N ASP A 524 -73.92 125.86 24.20
CA ASP A 524 -72.79 126.02 23.27
C ASP A 524 -71.85 124.78 23.31
N VAL A 525 -71.78 124.09 24.44
CA VAL A 525 -70.99 122.85 24.60
C VAL A 525 -71.58 121.70 23.77
N GLU A 526 -72.91 121.56 23.67
CA GLU A 526 -73.54 120.55 22.80
C GLU A 526 -73.19 120.73 21.31
N GLN A 527 -72.97 121.97 20.86
CA GLN A 527 -72.58 122.24 19.47
C GLN A 527 -71.13 121.84 19.19
N GLN A 528 -70.20 122.11 20.12
CA GLN A 528 -68.80 121.69 19.97
C GLN A 528 -68.60 120.17 20.14
N LEU A 529 -69.44 119.48 20.91
CA LEU A 529 -69.36 118.02 21.01
C LEU A 529 -69.58 117.32 19.66
N LYS A 530 -70.48 117.83 18.82
CA LYS A 530 -70.76 117.26 17.49
C LYS A 530 -69.60 117.40 16.50
N THR A 531 -68.83 118.48 16.57
CA THR A 531 -67.60 118.63 15.75
C THR A 531 -66.45 117.76 16.27
N ILE A 532 -66.34 117.57 17.59
CA ILE A 532 -65.39 116.61 18.19
C ILE A 532 -65.71 115.16 17.76
N GLU A 533 -67.00 114.82 17.61
CA GLU A 533 -67.43 113.49 17.20
C GLU A 533 -67.07 113.16 15.74
N GLN A 534 -67.10 114.15 14.85
CA GLN A 534 -66.63 114.00 13.46
C GLN A 534 -65.10 113.76 13.41
N PHE A 535 -64.31 114.56 14.13
CA PHE A 535 -62.85 114.35 14.21
C PHE A 535 -62.45 113.02 14.88
N LYS A 536 -63.31 112.43 15.73
CA LYS A 536 -63.07 111.07 16.27
C LYS A 536 -63.17 109.99 15.20
N VAL A 537 -64.08 110.11 14.23
CA VAL A 537 -64.21 109.15 13.12
C VAL A 537 -62.98 109.23 12.21
N GLU A 538 -62.59 110.43 11.78
CA GLU A 538 -61.38 110.62 10.97
C GLU A 538 -60.10 110.14 11.70
N SER A 539 -60.01 110.35 13.02
CA SER A 539 -58.92 109.83 13.86
C SER A 539 -58.96 108.30 14.02
N SER A 540 -60.10 107.65 13.82
CA SER A 540 -60.23 106.19 13.83
C SER A 540 -59.71 105.59 12.53
N ASP A 541 -60.17 106.10 11.39
CA ASP A 541 -59.79 105.59 10.06
C ASP A 541 -58.28 105.73 9.79
N LEU A 542 -57.69 106.87 10.19
CA LEU A 542 -56.24 107.08 10.12
C LEU A 542 -55.44 106.11 11.01
N LYS A 543 -55.94 105.78 12.20
CA LYS A 543 -55.29 104.78 13.07
C LYS A 543 -55.37 103.38 12.48
N GLN A 544 -56.49 103.02 11.87
CA GLN A 544 -56.67 101.71 11.25
C GLN A 544 -55.74 101.56 10.03
N GLN A 545 -55.60 102.58 9.18
CA GLN A 545 -54.64 102.56 8.07
C GLN A 545 -53.18 102.47 8.55
N CYS A 546 -52.79 103.16 9.62
CA CYS A 546 -51.47 102.97 10.22
C CYS A 546 -51.26 101.54 10.73
N HIS A 547 -52.26 100.98 11.42
CA HIS A 547 -52.17 99.63 11.98
C HIS A 547 -52.06 98.54 10.89
N ASP A 548 -52.81 98.68 9.80
CA ASP A 548 -52.72 97.76 8.66
C ASP A 548 -51.34 97.84 7.97
N LEU A 549 -50.72 99.02 7.90
CA LEU A 549 -49.35 99.19 7.38
C LEU A 549 -48.28 98.65 8.34
N GLU A 550 -48.46 98.81 9.65
CA GLU A 550 -47.60 98.20 10.68
C GLU A 550 -47.68 96.67 10.63
N ILE A 551 -48.87 96.09 10.54
CA ILE A 551 -49.06 94.63 10.43
C ILE A 551 -48.39 94.09 9.16
N ASN A 552 -48.60 94.71 8.00
CA ASN A 552 -48.03 94.23 6.75
C ASN A 552 -46.50 94.37 6.72
N SER A 553 -45.94 95.48 7.21
CA SER A 553 -44.48 95.65 7.29
C SER A 553 -43.83 94.76 8.34
N ALA A 554 -44.49 94.52 9.48
CA ALA A 554 -44.05 93.52 10.47
C ALA A 554 -44.11 92.09 9.90
N ALA A 555 -45.11 91.77 9.09
CA ALA A 555 -45.20 90.49 8.39
C ALA A 555 -44.06 90.30 7.38
N GLU A 556 -43.78 91.27 6.51
CA GLU A 556 -42.64 91.20 5.58
C GLU A 556 -41.27 91.10 6.29
N LEU A 557 -41.09 91.84 7.39
CA LEU A 557 -39.88 91.76 8.20
C LEU A 557 -39.75 90.40 8.89
N LYS A 558 -40.84 89.84 9.43
CA LYS A 558 -40.87 88.50 10.00
C LYS A 558 -40.54 87.44 8.94
N ASP A 559 -41.15 87.52 7.76
CA ASP A 559 -40.94 86.57 6.66
C ASP A 559 -39.50 86.60 6.14
N ARG A 560 -38.87 87.80 6.12
CA ARG A 560 -37.43 87.98 5.86
C ARG A 560 -36.56 87.45 6.99
N LEU A 561 -36.94 87.63 8.26
CA LEU A 561 -36.21 87.09 9.41
C LEU A 561 -36.29 85.55 9.48
N GLU A 562 -37.43 84.94 9.17
CA GLU A 562 -37.58 83.48 9.09
C GLU A 562 -36.79 82.90 7.91
N LYS A 563 -36.77 83.57 6.75
CA LYS A 563 -35.90 83.18 5.62
C LYS A 563 -34.41 83.35 5.95
N LEU A 564 -34.01 84.47 6.56
CA LEU A 564 -32.61 84.70 6.96
C LEU A 564 -32.15 83.75 8.05
N THR A 565 -32.98 83.47 9.07
CA THR A 565 -32.64 82.50 10.13
C THR A 565 -32.65 81.06 9.62
N SER A 566 -33.56 80.70 8.71
CA SER A 566 -33.52 79.43 7.98
C SER A 566 -32.23 79.29 7.18
N GLU A 567 -31.88 80.27 6.34
CA GLU A 567 -30.62 80.28 5.59
C GLU A 567 -29.39 80.25 6.50
N LEU A 568 -29.39 80.97 7.62
CA LEU A 568 -28.29 80.95 8.58
C LEU A 568 -28.18 79.57 9.22
N ASN A 569 -29.29 79.01 9.72
CA ASN A 569 -29.32 77.70 10.35
C ASN A 569 -28.90 76.59 9.37
N ASP A 570 -29.27 76.70 8.10
CA ASP A 570 -28.87 75.75 7.06
C ASP A 570 -27.38 75.88 6.70
N LYS A 571 -26.84 77.11 6.65
CA LYS A 571 -25.39 77.38 6.51
C LYS A 571 -24.59 76.91 7.73
N TRP A 572 -25.07 77.16 8.94
CA TRP A 572 -24.47 76.67 10.19
C TRP A 572 -24.57 75.15 10.29
N SER A 573 -25.70 74.52 9.93
CA SER A 573 -25.86 73.06 9.91
C SER A 573 -24.91 72.41 8.90
N LYS A 574 -24.77 72.98 7.69
CA LYS A 574 -23.77 72.53 6.70
C LYS A 574 -22.34 72.74 7.19
N LYS A 575 -22.04 73.86 7.86
CA LYS A 575 -20.73 74.12 8.47
C LYS A 575 -20.43 73.15 9.61
N PHE A 576 -21.32 72.99 10.58
CA PHE A 576 -21.18 72.06 11.69
C PHE A 576 -21.09 70.61 11.21
N LYS A 577 -21.79 70.20 10.15
CA LYS A 577 -21.59 68.89 9.52
C LYS A 577 -20.20 68.76 8.89
N SER A 578 -19.76 69.75 8.13
CA SER A 578 -18.41 69.76 7.53
C SER A 578 -17.30 69.73 8.59
N ASP A 579 -17.42 70.54 9.64
CA ASP A 579 -16.44 70.64 10.71
C ASP A 579 -16.54 69.43 11.66
N TYR A 580 -17.71 68.83 11.89
CA TYR A 580 -17.85 67.52 12.55
C TYR A 580 -17.24 66.40 11.72
N GLU A 581 -17.41 66.39 10.40
CA GLU A 581 -16.78 65.41 9.51
C GLU A 581 -15.26 65.60 9.43
N LYS A 582 -14.74 66.82 9.56
CA LYS A 582 -13.30 67.09 9.70
C LYS A 582 -12.80 66.59 11.05
N ILE A 583 -13.38 67.05 12.17
CA ILE A 583 -13.01 66.62 13.52
C ILE A 583 -13.13 65.10 13.66
N ARG A 584 -14.13 64.46 13.05
CA ARG A 584 -14.27 62.99 13.04
C ARG A 584 -13.18 62.31 12.20
N ARG A 585 -12.78 62.89 11.04
CA ARG A 585 -11.65 62.40 10.23
C ARG A 585 -10.31 62.60 10.93
N GLU A 586 -10.09 63.76 11.52
CA GLU A 586 -8.92 64.13 12.32
C GLU A 586 -8.82 63.25 13.57
N LEU A 587 -9.94 62.94 14.23
CA LEU A 587 -9.98 62.02 15.38
C LEU A 587 -9.79 60.55 14.98
N THR A 588 -10.27 60.10 13.81
CA THR A 588 -9.92 58.77 13.29
C THR A 588 -8.45 58.72 12.88
N GLN A 589 -7.94 59.74 12.19
CA GLN A 589 -6.53 59.81 11.81
C GLN A 589 -5.63 59.88 13.05
N GLN A 590 -5.96 60.67 14.08
CA GLN A 590 -5.25 60.68 15.36
C GLN A 590 -5.29 59.31 16.01
N LYS A 591 -6.46 58.63 16.07
CA LYS A 591 -6.54 57.27 16.63
C LYS A 591 -5.74 56.24 15.84
N ASP A 592 -5.70 56.34 14.52
CA ASP A 592 -4.96 55.39 13.67
C ASP A 592 -3.45 55.72 13.63
N GLU A 593 -3.07 56.99 13.75
CA GLU A 593 -1.68 57.42 14.00
C GLU A 593 -1.20 57.06 15.42
N GLU A 594 -2.04 57.20 16.45
CA GLU A 594 -1.74 56.78 17.82
C GLU A 594 -1.66 55.25 17.90
N ARG A 595 -2.53 54.52 17.18
CA ARG A 595 -2.40 53.08 16.99
C ARG A 595 -1.11 52.72 16.25
N SER A 596 -0.75 53.44 15.19
CA SER A 596 0.54 53.23 14.51
C SER A 596 1.68 53.46 15.49
N LYS A 597 1.74 54.61 16.17
CA LYS A 597 2.79 54.96 17.15
C LYS A 597 2.84 53.97 18.33
N ALA A 598 1.69 53.44 18.77
CA ALA A 598 1.61 52.40 19.81
C ALA A 598 2.03 51.03 19.29
N ILE A 599 1.72 50.67 18.05
CA ILE A 599 2.21 49.47 17.38
C ILE A 599 3.72 49.59 17.17
N ASP A 600 4.22 50.73 16.67
CA ASP A 600 5.64 51.02 16.45
C ASP A 600 6.42 51.02 17.77
N GLU A 601 5.87 51.53 18.86
CA GLU A 601 6.52 51.47 20.18
C GLU A 601 6.36 50.09 20.84
N LEU A 602 5.30 49.32 20.59
CA LEU A 602 5.22 47.90 20.97
C LEU A 602 6.19 47.04 20.15
N GLN A 603 6.39 47.36 18.87
CA GLN A 603 7.38 46.74 17.99
C GLN A 603 8.78 47.06 18.51
N ARG A 604 9.08 48.34 18.81
CA ARG A 604 10.32 48.75 19.47
C ARG A 604 10.49 48.16 20.86
N GLN A 605 9.44 47.96 21.64
CA GLN A 605 9.53 47.28 22.95
C GLN A 605 9.80 45.80 22.76
N LYS A 606 9.15 45.13 21.80
CA LYS A 606 9.48 43.76 21.39
C LYS A 606 10.92 43.65 20.89
N ASP A 607 11.41 44.60 20.12
CA ASP A 607 12.78 44.60 19.58
C ASP A 607 13.81 44.97 20.68
N LYS A 608 13.48 45.88 21.59
CA LYS A 608 14.24 46.15 22.84
C LYS A 608 14.26 44.93 23.76
N LEU A 609 13.17 44.16 23.84
CA LEU A 609 13.09 42.94 24.64
C LEU A 609 13.78 41.76 23.96
N LEU A 610 13.72 41.64 22.63
CA LEU A 610 14.51 40.67 21.87
C LEU A 610 16.00 40.98 21.96
N THR A 611 16.40 42.24 21.80
CA THR A 611 17.81 42.63 21.99
C THR A 611 18.22 42.60 23.46
N ALA A 612 17.35 42.85 24.44
CA ALA A 612 17.67 42.64 25.85
C ALA A 612 17.77 41.15 26.20
N ALA A 613 16.90 40.29 25.66
CA ALA A 613 16.97 38.84 25.82
C ALA A 613 18.20 38.26 25.11
N GLN A 614 18.54 38.74 23.91
CA GLN A 614 19.78 38.38 23.23
C GLN A 614 21.00 38.87 24.01
N ASN A 615 21.03 40.13 24.45
CA ASN A 615 22.09 40.62 25.33
C ASN A 615 22.14 39.87 26.68
N GLN A 616 21.01 39.34 27.18
CA GLN A 616 20.99 38.46 28.36
C GLN A 616 21.51 37.06 28.04
N ILE A 617 21.23 36.49 26.86
CA ILE A 617 21.82 35.24 26.38
C ILE A 617 23.33 35.44 26.21
N ASP A 618 23.77 36.46 25.49
CA ASP A 618 25.18 36.81 25.29
C ASP A 618 25.88 37.11 26.64
N GLN A 619 25.20 37.76 27.60
CA GLN A 619 25.70 37.96 28.97
C GLN A 619 25.71 36.67 29.78
N LEU A 620 24.76 35.75 29.60
CA LEU A 620 24.73 34.45 30.27
C LEU A 620 25.80 33.52 29.69
N GLU A 621 26.05 33.54 28.39
CA GLU A 621 27.16 32.85 27.74
C GLU A 621 28.51 33.42 28.19
N GLN A 622 28.67 34.75 28.22
CA GLN A 622 29.84 35.39 28.82
C GLN A 622 29.97 35.08 30.31
N GLN A 623 28.87 35.02 31.08
CA GLN A 623 28.91 34.60 32.48
C GLN A 623 29.26 33.13 32.63
N LEU A 624 28.81 32.23 31.75
CA LEU A 624 29.12 30.81 31.78
C LEU A 624 30.61 30.59 31.42
N GLN A 625 31.13 31.28 30.41
CA GLN A 625 32.55 31.30 30.05
C GLN A 625 33.41 31.94 31.17
N LYS A 626 32.89 32.97 31.85
CA LYS A 626 33.53 33.60 33.01
C LYS A 626 33.47 32.73 34.26
N VAL A 627 32.40 31.95 34.47
CA VAL A 627 32.27 30.95 35.55
C VAL A 627 33.20 29.76 35.28
N GLN A 628 33.39 29.35 34.03
CA GLN A 628 34.40 28.35 33.66
C GLN A 628 35.83 28.84 33.98
N SER A 629 36.18 30.10 33.65
CA SER A 629 37.50 30.67 34.01
C SER A 629 37.63 30.96 35.52
N GLN A 630 36.53 31.30 36.19
CA GLN A 630 36.48 31.47 37.65
C GLN A 630 36.62 30.13 38.37
N LEU A 631 36.01 29.04 37.91
CA LEU A 631 36.21 27.71 38.49
C LEU A 631 37.68 27.28 38.42
N ALA A 632 38.35 27.50 37.28
CA ALA A 632 39.78 27.25 37.15
C ALA A 632 40.62 28.10 38.13
N THR A 633 40.35 29.41 38.24
CA THR A 633 41.09 30.29 39.16
C THR A 633 40.72 30.10 40.65
N ILE A 634 39.51 29.63 40.98
CA ILE A 634 39.09 29.30 42.36
C ILE A 634 39.70 27.98 42.82
N GLN A 635 39.85 26.99 41.95
CA GLN A 635 40.64 25.78 42.24
C GLN A 635 42.13 26.09 42.47
N GLN A 636 42.65 27.19 41.92
CA GLN A 636 44.00 27.67 42.19
C GLN A 636 44.07 28.50 43.47
N LYS A 637 43.19 29.50 43.64
CA LYS A 637 43.14 30.38 44.82
C LYS A 637 42.82 29.66 46.13
N SER A 638 41.93 28.66 46.13
CA SER A 638 41.61 27.92 47.37
C SER A 638 42.82 27.18 47.96
N LYS A 639 43.86 26.88 47.16
CA LYS A 639 45.15 26.37 47.64
C LYS A 639 46.06 27.44 48.25
N GLU A 640 45.90 28.70 47.86
CA GLU A 640 46.70 29.83 48.33
C GLU A 640 46.06 30.50 49.57
N GLU A 641 44.74 30.72 49.55
CA GLU A 641 43.99 31.37 50.63
C GLU A 641 43.98 30.54 51.93
N SER A 642 43.98 29.21 51.82
CA SER A 642 44.13 28.28 52.95
C SER A 642 45.51 28.38 53.64
N LEU A 643 46.54 28.86 52.92
CA LEU A 643 47.87 29.10 53.48
C LEU A 643 47.94 30.44 54.25
N MET A 644 47.29 31.48 53.73
CA MET A 644 47.28 32.84 54.30
C MET A 644 46.39 32.97 55.54
N ALA A 645 45.23 32.29 55.58
CA ALA A 645 44.26 32.42 56.67
C ALA A 645 44.83 32.03 58.05
N LEU A 646 45.82 31.13 58.10
CA LEU A 646 46.48 30.69 59.32
C LEU A 646 47.45 31.75 59.90
N GLN A 647 47.93 32.68 59.08
CA GLN A 647 48.93 33.67 59.49
C GLN A 647 48.27 34.87 60.20
N ASN A 648 47.31 35.52 59.54
CA ASN A 648 46.71 36.77 60.04
C ASN A 648 45.96 36.63 61.38
N ALA A 649 45.36 35.46 61.64
CA ALA A 649 44.57 35.20 62.85
C ALA A 649 45.36 35.32 64.19
N ASN A 650 46.69 35.41 64.12
CA ASN A 650 47.57 35.59 65.28
C ASN A 650 47.86 37.06 65.63
N GLU A 651 47.65 38.02 64.72
CA GLU A 651 48.05 39.42 64.95
C GLU A 651 46.95 40.27 65.59
N ASP A 652 45.70 40.18 65.12
CA ASP A 652 44.62 41.09 65.55
C ASP A 652 44.27 40.99 67.05
N LYS A 653 44.47 39.82 67.66
CA LYS A 653 44.22 39.59 69.10
C LYS A 653 45.06 40.48 70.03
N ARG A 654 46.10 41.16 69.53
CA ARG A 654 46.96 42.06 70.33
C ARG A 654 46.47 43.51 70.42
N ARG A 655 45.55 43.98 69.57
CA ARG A 655 45.24 45.43 69.46
C ARG A 655 44.11 45.89 70.37
N THR A 656 43.04 45.11 70.49
CA THR A 656 41.75 45.53 71.10
C THR A 656 41.75 45.71 72.62
N ILE A 657 42.81 45.32 73.33
CA ILE A 657 42.86 45.36 74.81
C ILE A 657 43.17 46.76 75.35
N ASN A 658 43.91 47.60 74.62
CA ASN A 658 44.49 48.83 75.18
C ASN A 658 43.56 50.06 75.16
N GLU A 659 42.48 50.06 74.38
CA GLU A 659 41.69 51.29 74.13
C GLU A 659 40.63 51.58 75.21
N PHE A 660 40.23 50.58 76.00
CA PHE A 660 39.02 50.65 76.84
C PHE A 660 39.14 51.44 78.17
N GLN A 661 40.35 51.82 78.63
CA GLN A 661 40.53 52.28 80.02
C GLN A 661 40.51 53.80 80.28
N MET A 662 40.67 54.65 79.26
CA MET A 662 41.14 56.05 79.49
C MET A 662 40.07 57.16 79.64
N ARG A 663 38.77 56.93 79.35
CA ARG A 663 37.87 58.05 78.98
C ARG A 663 36.75 58.44 79.96
N ILE A 664 36.51 57.69 81.04
CA ILE A 664 35.20 57.73 81.76
C ILE A 664 35.17 58.61 83.03
N GLN A 665 36.31 58.99 83.63
CA GLN A 665 36.32 59.48 85.03
C GLN A 665 36.02 60.97 85.29
N ASP A 666 36.26 61.91 84.37
CA ASP A 666 36.47 63.32 84.74
C ASP A 666 35.22 64.19 84.98
N LEU A 667 34.06 63.89 84.40
CA LEU A 667 33.01 64.91 84.17
C LEU A 667 31.93 65.06 85.26
N THR A 668 31.89 64.19 86.28
CA THR A 668 30.69 64.01 87.12
C THR A 668 30.53 65.00 88.29
N THR A 669 31.58 65.74 88.69
CA THR A 669 31.70 66.24 90.09
C THR A 669 31.36 67.72 90.35
N GLN A 670 31.17 68.56 89.33
CA GLN A 670 31.15 70.03 89.55
C GLN A 670 29.78 70.67 89.87
N ILE A 671 28.66 70.09 89.42
CA ILE A 671 27.39 70.85 89.28
C ILE A 671 26.61 71.05 90.61
N GLN A 672 26.78 70.18 91.61
CA GLN A 672 25.77 70.00 92.68
C GLN A 672 25.75 71.01 93.85
N ARG A 673 26.57 72.09 93.88
CA ARG A 673 26.87 72.78 95.16
C ARG A 673 26.34 74.21 95.39
N LEU A 674 25.92 74.97 94.38
CA LEU A 674 25.85 76.44 94.52
C LEU A 674 24.46 77.08 94.67
N GLU A 675 23.38 76.46 94.21
CA GLU A 675 22.09 77.17 94.08
C GLU A 675 21.15 77.01 95.30
N GLY A 676 21.23 75.89 96.00
CA GLY A 676 20.26 75.47 97.03
C GLY A 676 20.35 76.14 98.39
N LYS A 677 20.49 77.48 98.47
CA LYS A 677 20.52 78.22 99.75
C LYS A 677 19.94 79.64 99.81
N ASN A 678 19.66 80.31 98.69
CA ASN A 678 19.58 81.79 98.71
C ASN A 678 18.24 82.44 98.27
N GLN A 679 17.18 81.67 98.05
CA GLN A 679 15.82 82.21 97.74
C GLN A 679 14.65 81.46 98.41
N GLU A 680 14.93 80.49 99.28
CA GLU A 680 13.92 79.63 99.93
C GLU A 680 12.92 80.45 100.78
N ASP A 681 13.41 81.49 101.47
CA ASP A 681 12.61 82.38 102.31
C ASP A 681 11.68 83.32 101.51
N LEU A 682 12.11 83.79 100.33
CA LEU A 682 11.28 84.62 99.45
C LEU A 682 10.15 83.80 98.79
N LEU A 683 10.32 82.48 98.73
CA LEU A 683 9.38 81.58 98.08
C LEU A 683 8.09 81.42 98.88
N GLN A 684 8.19 81.24 100.21
CA GLN A 684 7.05 80.85 101.06
C GLN A 684 5.89 81.86 101.02
N GLN A 685 6.19 83.16 101.06
CA GLN A 685 5.15 84.20 101.11
C GLN A 685 4.41 84.36 99.76
N LYS A 686 5.12 84.18 98.63
CA LYS A 686 4.48 84.08 97.30
C LYS A 686 3.69 82.78 97.14
N LEU A 687 4.13 81.70 97.79
CA LEU A 687 3.52 80.38 97.66
C LEU A 687 2.09 80.29 98.22
N GLN A 688 1.75 81.04 99.28
CA GLN A 688 0.39 81.01 99.86
C GLN A 688 -0.64 81.71 98.97
N LEU A 689 -0.42 82.99 98.61
CA LEU A 689 -1.31 83.71 97.66
C LEU A 689 -1.34 83.04 96.28
N GLY A 690 -0.21 82.46 95.84
CA GLY A 690 -0.16 81.64 94.64
C GLY A 690 -1.06 80.40 94.74
N LYS A 691 -1.02 79.65 95.85
CA LYS A 691 -1.82 78.41 96.04
C LYS A 691 -3.32 78.65 95.92
N GLU A 692 -3.86 79.69 96.55
CA GLU A 692 -5.31 79.95 96.51
C GLU A 692 -5.79 80.31 95.10
N HIS A 693 -5.06 81.19 94.41
CA HIS A 693 -5.39 81.60 93.04
C HIS A 693 -5.14 80.47 92.02
N ILE A 694 -4.15 79.61 92.25
CA ILE A 694 -3.90 78.39 91.47
C ILE A 694 -5.02 77.37 91.70
N ASN A 695 -5.47 77.16 92.93
CA ASN A 695 -6.54 76.21 93.23
C ASN A 695 -7.86 76.58 92.55
N GLN A 696 -8.31 77.84 92.67
CA GLN A 696 -9.54 78.30 91.99
C GLN A 696 -9.42 78.23 90.46
N MET A 697 -8.27 78.60 89.90
CA MET A 697 -8.00 78.45 88.47
C MET A 697 -7.94 76.98 88.02
N ASN A 698 -7.44 76.08 88.86
CA ASN A 698 -7.38 74.65 88.59
C ASN A 698 -8.76 73.99 88.69
N GLU A 699 -9.62 74.38 89.63
CA GLU A 699 -11.01 73.90 89.69
C GLU A 699 -11.81 74.34 88.46
N LEU A 700 -11.69 75.60 88.03
CA LEU A 700 -12.33 76.09 86.82
C LEU A 700 -11.80 75.39 85.57
N LYS A 701 -10.48 75.21 85.44
CA LYS A 701 -9.88 74.42 84.36
C LYS A 701 -10.29 72.95 84.40
N SER A 702 -10.41 72.36 85.60
CA SER A 702 -10.84 70.97 85.74
C SER A 702 -12.27 70.80 85.28
N ARG A 703 -13.19 71.71 85.63
CA ARG A 703 -14.57 71.68 85.13
C ARG A 703 -14.61 71.86 83.61
N GLN A 704 -13.92 72.86 83.06
CA GLN A 704 -13.84 73.05 81.61
C GLN A 704 -13.25 71.84 80.88
N MET A 705 -12.23 71.18 81.45
CA MET A 705 -11.67 69.94 80.90
C MET A 705 -12.65 68.77 81.00
N GLU A 706 -13.42 68.65 82.08
CA GLU A 706 -14.44 67.62 82.24
C GLU A 706 -15.63 67.84 81.30
N ASP A 707 -16.08 69.09 81.12
CA ASP A 707 -17.13 69.48 80.17
C ASP A 707 -16.69 69.22 78.71
N ILE A 708 -15.47 69.63 78.34
CA ILE A 708 -14.88 69.33 77.02
C ILE A 708 -14.73 67.83 76.83
N ARG A 709 -14.28 67.09 77.85
CA ARG A 709 -14.16 65.62 77.80
C ARG A 709 -15.53 64.94 77.67
N GLY A 710 -16.56 65.44 78.35
CA GLY A 710 -17.94 64.96 78.23
C GLY A 710 -18.51 65.21 76.84
N GLN A 711 -18.28 66.40 76.27
CA GLN A 711 -18.66 66.71 74.88
C GLN A 711 -17.90 65.86 73.86
N GLN A 712 -16.59 65.65 74.05
CA GLN A 712 -15.79 64.75 73.22
C GLN A 712 -16.26 63.30 73.33
N LEU A 713 -16.62 62.83 74.53
CA LEU A 713 -17.15 61.48 74.74
C LEU A 713 -18.50 61.31 74.04
N ALA A 714 -19.42 62.27 74.19
CA ALA A 714 -20.73 62.26 73.54
C ALA A 714 -20.64 62.37 72.01
N TYR A 715 -19.69 63.17 71.50
CA TYR A 715 -19.42 63.25 70.06
C TYR A 715 -18.82 61.96 69.52
N ASN A 716 -17.89 61.34 70.25
CA ASN A 716 -17.29 60.05 69.87
C ASN A 716 -18.33 58.92 69.89
N THR A 717 -19.17 58.81 70.92
CA THR A 717 -20.23 57.77 70.94
C THR A 717 -21.30 58.01 69.88
N HIS A 718 -21.61 59.27 69.53
CA HIS A 718 -22.47 59.57 68.37
C HIS A 718 -21.80 59.18 67.04
N LEU A 719 -20.51 59.44 66.86
CA LEU A 719 -19.76 59.00 65.68
C LEU A 719 -19.66 57.47 65.59
N GLU A 720 -19.47 56.78 66.71
CA GLU A 720 -19.45 55.32 66.80
C GLU A 720 -20.82 54.72 66.49
N ALA A 721 -21.92 55.31 66.97
CA ALA A 721 -23.27 54.89 66.61
C ALA A 721 -23.55 55.07 65.12
N VAL A 722 -23.22 56.23 64.53
CA VAL A 722 -23.40 56.50 63.10
C VAL A 722 -22.50 55.60 62.23
N ARG A 723 -21.29 55.29 62.69
CA ARG A 723 -20.41 54.29 62.03
C ARG A 723 -21.02 52.89 62.09
N ALA A 724 -21.49 52.44 63.26
CA ALA A 724 -22.11 51.13 63.40
C ALA A 724 -23.38 50.98 62.55
N ASP A 725 -24.20 52.03 62.42
CA ASP A 725 -25.38 52.02 61.53
C ASP A 725 -25.00 52.09 60.04
N HIS A 726 -23.95 52.81 59.68
CA HIS A 726 -23.41 52.79 58.31
C HIS A 726 -22.79 51.42 57.96
N GLU A 727 -22.04 50.81 58.87
CA GLU A 727 -21.48 49.46 58.72
C GLU A 727 -22.57 48.39 58.62
N ARG A 728 -23.67 48.50 59.39
CA ARG A 728 -24.88 47.66 59.24
C ARG A 728 -25.53 47.84 57.87
N ALA A 729 -25.72 49.08 57.41
CA ALA A 729 -26.31 49.37 56.12
C ALA A 729 -25.45 48.82 54.96
N LEU A 730 -24.13 48.96 55.06
CA LEU A 730 -23.18 48.40 54.10
C LEU A 730 -23.20 46.87 54.12
N ALA A 731 -23.23 46.24 55.30
CA ALA A 731 -23.32 44.79 55.44
C ALA A 731 -24.62 44.22 54.82
N LEU A 732 -25.77 44.88 55.04
CA LEU A 732 -27.06 44.48 54.46
C LEU A 732 -27.08 44.62 52.93
N GLU A 733 -26.47 45.67 52.37
CA GLU A 733 -26.36 45.83 50.91
C GLU A 733 -25.38 44.80 50.31
N ILE A 734 -24.28 44.48 50.98
CA ILE A 734 -23.36 43.39 50.59
C ILE A 734 -24.06 42.03 50.64
N GLU A 735 -24.84 41.75 51.68
CA GLU A 735 -25.61 40.52 51.82
C GLU A 735 -26.65 40.39 50.69
N LYS A 736 -27.42 41.46 50.43
CA LYS A 736 -28.37 41.56 49.33
C LYS A 736 -27.71 41.33 47.96
N GLN A 737 -26.56 41.95 47.70
CA GLN A 737 -25.80 41.73 46.46
C GLN A 737 -25.24 40.31 46.37
N THR A 738 -24.82 39.72 47.49
CA THR A 738 -24.33 38.34 47.55
C THR A 738 -25.46 37.34 47.24
N ILE A 739 -26.65 37.54 47.81
CA ILE A 739 -27.86 36.74 47.52
C ILE A 739 -28.26 36.87 46.04
N GLN A 740 -28.22 38.09 45.47
CA GLN A 740 -28.51 38.31 44.05
C GLN A 740 -27.47 37.62 43.14
N GLN A 741 -26.17 37.70 43.47
CA GLN A 741 -25.12 36.99 42.75
C GLN A 741 -25.29 35.46 42.86
N GLN A 742 -25.61 34.92 44.03
CA GLN A 742 -25.89 33.50 44.23
C GLN A 742 -27.11 33.04 43.41
N SER A 743 -28.19 33.83 43.38
CA SER A 743 -29.37 33.53 42.56
C SER A 743 -29.04 33.52 41.06
N ASN A 744 -28.27 34.49 40.58
CA ASN A 744 -27.81 34.54 39.19
C ASN A 744 -26.89 33.35 38.85
N ILE A 745 -25.99 32.96 39.77
CA ILE A 745 -25.12 31.78 39.62
C ILE A 745 -25.96 30.50 39.58
N GLU A 746 -27.02 30.37 40.39
CA GLU A 746 -27.94 29.24 40.30
C GLU A 746 -28.71 29.20 38.98
N GLN A 747 -29.17 30.36 38.47
CA GLN A 747 -29.86 30.45 37.18
C GLN A 747 -28.92 30.02 36.05
N LEU A 748 -27.69 30.57 35.99
CA LEU A 748 -26.68 30.18 35.00
C LEU A 748 -26.32 28.69 35.11
N ARG A 749 -26.18 28.13 36.32
CA ARG A 749 -25.98 26.69 36.51
C ARG A 749 -27.15 25.86 35.98
N LYS A 750 -28.39 26.27 36.24
CA LYS A 750 -29.60 25.60 35.73
C LYS A 750 -29.70 25.71 34.20
N GLU A 751 -29.31 26.83 33.61
CA GLU A 751 -29.24 27.00 32.16
C GLU A 751 -28.17 26.10 31.52
N ILE A 752 -26.95 26.08 32.07
CA ILE A 752 -25.84 25.22 31.61
C ILE A 752 -26.20 23.74 31.75
N SER A 753 -26.78 23.32 32.87
CA SER A 753 -27.28 21.95 33.03
C SER A 753 -28.36 21.61 32.00
N ARG A 754 -29.23 22.57 31.63
CA ARG A 754 -30.25 22.35 30.61
C ARG A 754 -29.67 22.32 29.19
N THR A 755 -28.69 23.15 28.84
CA THR A 755 -28.03 23.06 27.52
C THR A 755 -27.28 21.75 27.39
N HIS A 756 -26.51 21.33 28.40
CA HIS A 756 -25.84 20.03 28.41
C HIS A 756 -26.83 18.85 28.33
N SER A 757 -27.97 18.90 29.03
CA SER A 757 -29.02 17.86 28.91
C SER A 757 -29.58 17.80 27.48
N ASN A 758 -29.94 18.95 26.90
CA ASN A 758 -30.46 19.02 25.53
C ASN A 758 -29.43 18.56 24.49
N GLU A 759 -28.15 18.87 24.68
CA GLU A 759 -27.04 18.48 23.80
C GLU A 759 -26.72 16.98 23.90
N LEU A 760 -26.82 16.40 25.10
CA LEU A 760 -26.78 14.96 25.31
C LEU A 760 -27.97 14.27 24.63
N GLU A 761 -29.20 14.72 24.87
CA GLU A 761 -30.41 14.18 24.22
C GLU A 761 -30.36 14.30 22.69
N GLU A 762 -29.80 15.40 22.14
CA GLU A 762 -29.57 15.58 20.71
C GLU A 762 -28.54 14.57 20.17
N LYS A 763 -27.42 14.35 20.88
CA LYS A 763 -26.39 13.37 20.48
C LYS A 763 -26.86 11.92 20.64
N GLU A 764 -27.56 11.58 21.71
CA GLU A 764 -28.21 10.27 21.87
C GLU A 764 -29.24 10.02 20.76
N ARG A 765 -30.03 11.05 20.39
CA ARG A 765 -30.96 10.98 19.25
C ARG A 765 -30.24 10.86 17.90
N ALA A 766 -29.06 11.48 17.74
CA ALA A 766 -28.26 11.36 16.52
C ALA A 766 -27.68 9.93 16.40
N HIS A 767 -26.95 9.47 17.42
CA HIS A 767 -26.40 8.12 17.49
C HIS A 767 -27.51 7.05 17.39
N GLY A 768 -28.68 7.29 17.97
CA GLY A 768 -29.85 6.41 17.86
C GLY A 768 -30.38 6.27 16.42
N LYS A 769 -30.37 7.35 15.63
CA LYS A 769 -30.69 7.30 14.18
C LYS A 769 -29.60 6.58 13.38
N GLU A 770 -28.33 6.82 13.70
CA GLU A 770 -27.19 6.20 13.02
C GLU A 770 -27.13 4.69 13.30
N LEU A 771 -27.30 4.27 14.56
CA LEU A 771 -27.44 2.87 14.95
C LEU A 771 -28.64 2.20 14.29
N ALA A 772 -29.77 2.91 14.12
CA ALA A 772 -30.92 2.38 13.38
C ALA A 772 -30.63 2.22 11.88
N ALA A 773 -29.91 3.18 11.26
CA ALA A 773 -29.50 3.09 9.86
C ALA A 773 -28.49 1.96 9.61
N ILE A 774 -27.48 1.83 10.47
CA ILE A 774 -26.47 0.76 10.41
C ILE A 774 -27.14 -0.61 10.61
N ARG A 775 -28.08 -0.75 11.55
CA ARG A 775 -28.88 -1.98 11.72
C ARG A 775 -29.68 -2.32 10.46
N LEU A 776 -30.36 -1.34 9.86
CA LEU A 776 -31.12 -1.56 8.63
C LEU A 776 -30.23 -1.93 7.43
N GLN A 777 -29.02 -1.36 7.34
CA GLN A 777 -28.01 -1.76 6.35
C GLN A 777 -27.51 -3.19 6.60
N LEU A 778 -27.23 -3.55 7.86
CA LEU A 778 -26.83 -4.90 8.26
C LEU A 778 -27.92 -5.93 7.97
N ASP A 779 -29.17 -5.67 8.35
CA ASP A 779 -30.32 -6.55 8.06
C ASP A 779 -30.50 -6.75 6.55
N ARG A 780 -30.32 -5.69 5.75
CA ARG A 780 -30.35 -5.76 4.28
C ARG A 780 -29.18 -6.58 3.71
N ALA A 781 -27.97 -6.42 4.25
CA ALA A 781 -26.80 -7.21 3.84
C ALA A 781 -26.97 -8.70 4.22
N LEU A 782 -27.52 -8.98 5.40
CA LEU A 782 -27.84 -10.34 5.87
C LEU A 782 -28.91 -11.01 4.99
N GLU A 783 -29.96 -10.31 4.56
CA GLU A 783 -30.94 -10.91 3.64
C GLU A 783 -30.41 -11.07 2.22
N ILE A 784 -29.54 -10.16 1.74
CA ILE A 784 -28.82 -10.35 0.47
C ILE A 784 -27.92 -11.59 0.53
N ASN A 785 -27.22 -11.82 1.65
CA ASN A 785 -26.42 -13.02 1.83
C ASN A 785 -27.29 -14.28 1.89
N LYS A 786 -28.40 -14.28 2.65
CA LYS A 786 -29.37 -15.40 2.65
C LYS A 786 -29.96 -15.70 1.28
N ILE A 787 -30.16 -14.70 0.42
CA ILE A 787 -30.59 -14.93 -0.97
C ILE A 787 -29.48 -15.61 -1.77
N LYS A 788 -28.24 -15.13 -1.68
CA LYS A 788 -27.07 -15.75 -2.34
C LYS A 788 -26.77 -17.17 -1.85
N GLU A 789 -26.95 -17.43 -0.55
CA GLU A 789 -26.84 -18.75 0.06
C GLU A 789 -27.89 -19.70 -0.55
N ARG A 790 -29.17 -19.30 -0.57
CA ARG A 790 -30.24 -20.09 -1.23
C ARG A 790 -29.98 -20.31 -2.73
N GLU A 791 -29.45 -19.31 -3.44
CA GLU A 791 -29.08 -19.43 -4.86
C GLU A 791 -27.91 -20.42 -5.07
N ALA A 792 -26.93 -20.42 -4.16
CA ALA A 792 -25.83 -21.37 -4.16
C ALA A 792 -26.28 -22.79 -3.80
N ASP A 793 -27.14 -22.94 -2.79
CA ASP A 793 -27.73 -24.23 -2.39
C ASP A 793 -28.55 -24.85 -3.53
N LEU A 794 -29.47 -24.09 -4.14
CA LEU A 794 -30.21 -24.53 -5.32
C LEU A 794 -29.28 -24.90 -6.48
N ARG A 795 -28.17 -24.18 -6.65
CA ARG A 795 -27.18 -24.51 -7.68
C ARG A 795 -26.37 -25.77 -7.37
N ILE A 796 -26.15 -26.07 -6.09
CA ILE A 796 -25.56 -27.32 -5.63
C ILE A 796 -26.56 -28.48 -5.86
N GLU A 797 -27.84 -28.31 -5.52
CA GLU A 797 -28.89 -29.31 -5.79
C GLU A 797 -29.01 -29.64 -7.29
N ASP A 798 -29.06 -28.61 -8.16
CA ASP A 798 -28.99 -28.73 -9.62
C ASP A 798 -27.81 -29.62 -10.06
N LEU A 799 -26.59 -29.25 -9.64
CA LEU A 799 -25.36 -29.91 -10.06
C LEU A 799 -25.25 -31.33 -9.48
N THR A 800 -25.73 -31.56 -8.27
CA THR A 800 -25.82 -32.90 -7.66
C THR A 800 -26.85 -33.78 -8.39
N SER A 801 -27.99 -33.22 -8.80
CA SER A 801 -28.98 -33.92 -9.63
C SER A 801 -28.39 -34.30 -11.00
N ASP A 802 -27.73 -33.37 -11.67
CA ASP A 802 -27.08 -33.60 -12.97
C ASP A 802 -25.95 -34.65 -12.85
N LEU A 803 -25.13 -34.59 -11.79
CA LEU A 803 -24.11 -35.60 -11.47
C LEU A 803 -24.72 -36.98 -11.20
N ASN A 804 -25.80 -37.07 -10.43
CA ASN A 804 -26.51 -38.34 -10.18
C ASN A 804 -27.08 -38.92 -11.49
N ILE A 805 -27.55 -38.09 -12.42
CA ILE A 805 -27.99 -38.51 -13.75
C ILE A 805 -26.80 -38.97 -14.61
N LYS A 806 -25.63 -38.31 -14.56
CA LYS A 806 -24.43 -38.80 -15.27
C LYS A 806 -23.94 -40.12 -14.67
N GLN A 807 -23.89 -40.25 -13.35
CA GLN A 807 -23.46 -41.46 -12.65
C GLN A 807 -24.39 -42.62 -13.00
N SER A 808 -25.71 -42.44 -12.92
CA SER A 808 -26.71 -43.45 -13.32
C SER A 808 -26.54 -43.93 -14.77
N ARG A 809 -26.08 -43.05 -15.68
CA ARG A 809 -25.74 -43.43 -17.08
C ARG A 809 -24.42 -44.18 -17.17
N ILE A 810 -23.40 -43.79 -16.40
CA ILE A 810 -22.13 -44.53 -16.30
C ILE A 810 -22.40 -45.94 -15.76
N ASP A 811 -23.19 -46.06 -14.69
CA ASP A 811 -23.57 -47.34 -14.07
C ASP A 811 -24.44 -48.20 -15.00
N HIS A 812 -25.16 -47.61 -15.96
CA HIS A 812 -25.84 -48.34 -17.03
C HIS A 812 -24.83 -48.83 -18.08
N CYS A 813 -23.98 -47.95 -18.61
CA CYS A 813 -22.95 -48.33 -19.58
C CYS A 813 -21.95 -49.37 -19.03
N LEU A 814 -21.66 -49.35 -17.73
CA LEU A 814 -20.83 -50.37 -17.07
C LEU A 814 -21.54 -51.74 -16.97
N ARG A 815 -22.86 -51.76 -16.76
CA ARG A 815 -23.65 -53.00 -16.86
C ARG A 815 -23.68 -53.52 -18.30
N ASP A 816 -23.96 -52.65 -19.28
CA ASP A 816 -23.98 -53.02 -20.70
C ASP A 816 -22.61 -53.56 -21.16
N LEU A 817 -21.50 -52.98 -20.67
CA LEU A 817 -20.15 -53.48 -20.92
C LEU A 817 -19.91 -54.86 -20.29
N ASN A 818 -20.33 -55.08 -19.04
CA ASN A 818 -20.23 -56.40 -18.39
C ASN A 818 -21.08 -57.45 -19.12
N ASP A 819 -22.33 -57.14 -19.44
CA ASP A 819 -23.24 -58.03 -20.18
C ASP A 819 -22.67 -58.38 -21.56
N LEU A 820 -21.97 -57.46 -22.23
CA LEU A 820 -21.26 -57.71 -23.48
C LEU A 820 -19.97 -58.51 -23.29
N GLN A 821 -19.25 -58.34 -22.18
CA GLN A 821 -18.10 -59.19 -21.84
C GLN A 821 -18.53 -60.62 -21.56
N ASP A 822 -19.59 -60.83 -20.78
CA ASP A 822 -20.18 -62.15 -20.51
C ASP A 822 -20.64 -62.84 -21.80
N GLN A 823 -21.29 -62.10 -22.72
CA GLN A 823 -21.64 -62.61 -24.06
C GLN A 823 -20.40 -62.98 -24.89
N ILE A 824 -19.33 -62.18 -24.82
CA ILE A 824 -18.06 -62.48 -25.50
C ILE A 824 -17.38 -63.73 -24.90
N GLU A 825 -17.43 -63.94 -23.59
CA GLU A 825 -16.89 -65.14 -22.94
C GLU A 825 -17.72 -66.40 -23.24
N GLN A 826 -19.05 -66.29 -23.25
CA GLN A 826 -19.94 -67.37 -23.69
C GLN A 826 -19.65 -67.76 -25.15
N LEU A 827 -19.56 -66.79 -26.07
CA LEU A 827 -19.22 -67.05 -27.48
C LEU A 827 -17.81 -67.63 -27.66
N ARG A 828 -16.82 -67.24 -26.84
CA ARG A 828 -15.49 -67.86 -26.83
C ARG A 828 -15.56 -69.33 -26.38
N SER A 829 -16.30 -69.62 -25.32
CA SER A 829 -16.54 -70.98 -24.81
C SER A 829 -17.21 -71.86 -25.87
N ASP A 830 -18.26 -71.37 -26.53
CA ASP A 830 -18.94 -72.06 -27.63
C ASP A 830 -18.01 -72.32 -28.82
N VAL A 831 -17.20 -71.32 -29.24
CA VAL A 831 -16.21 -71.50 -30.31
C VAL A 831 -15.14 -72.54 -29.93
N GLU A 832 -14.71 -72.57 -28.67
CA GLU A 832 -13.82 -73.63 -28.17
C GLU A 832 -14.48 -75.00 -28.17
N LEU A 833 -15.73 -75.12 -27.72
CA LEU A 833 -16.48 -76.38 -27.71
C LEU A 833 -16.69 -76.90 -29.14
N ARG A 834 -17.13 -76.05 -30.07
CA ARG A 834 -17.26 -76.41 -31.50
C ARG A 834 -15.90 -76.75 -32.13
N SER A 835 -14.82 -76.10 -31.72
CA SER A 835 -13.47 -76.45 -32.19
C SER A 835 -13.04 -77.84 -31.69
N LYS A 836 -13.36 -78.18 -30.43
CA LYS A 836 -13.11 -79.51 -29.84
C LYS A 836 -13.98 -80.60 -30.50
N GLU A 837 -15.23 -80.29 -30.84
CA GLU A 837 -16.10 -81.18 -31.62
C GLU A 837 -15.58 -81.40 -33.05
N LEU A 838 -15.21 -80.33 -33.76
CA LEU A 838 -14.63 -80.42 -35.11
C LEU A 838 -13.34 -81.25 -35.12
N GLN A 839 -12.50 -81.15 -34.07
CA GLN A 839 -11.34 -82.04 -33.93
C GLN A 839 -11.74 -83.51 -33.70
N ARG A 840 -12.78 -83.80 -32.89
CA ARG A 840 -13.29 -85.18 -32.72
C ARG A 840 -13.78 -85.75 -34.05
N VAL A 841 -14.69 -85.05 -34.74
CA VAL A 841 -15.24 -85.48 -36.04
C VAL A 841 -14.14 -85.63 -37.09
N ARG A 842 -13.15 -84.74 -37.13
CA ARG A 842 -11.98 -84.88 -38.01
C ARG A 842 -11.14 -86.12 -37.67
N ASN A 843 -10.93 -86.41 -36.40
CA ASN A 843 -10.17 -87.59 -35.97
C ASN A 843 -10.93 -88.90 -36.23
N GLU A 844 -12.25 -88.90 -36.12
CA GLU A 844 -13.12 -90.04 -36.40
C GLU A 844 -13.22 -90.32 -37.90
N THR A 845 -13.53 -89.31 -38.71
CA THR A 845 -13.52 -89.44 -40.18
C THR A 845 -12.14 -89.84 -40.71
N GLN A 846 -11.05 -89.32 -40.14
CA GLN A 846 -9.68 -89.73 -40.51
C GLN A 846 -9.38 -91.20 -40.16
N LYS A 847 -9.97 -91.76 -39.09
CA LYS A 847 -9.90 -93.20 -38.79
C LYS A 847 -10.74 -94.01 -39.78
N GLU A 848 -11.97 -93.58 -40.08
CA GLU A 848 -12.80 -94.28 -41.07
C GLU A 848 -12.14 -94.32 -42.46
N ILE A 849 -11.54 -93.22 -42.91
CA ILE A 849 -10.79 -93.17 -44.18
C ILE A 849 -9.68 -94.22 -44.18
N LYS A 850 -8.85 -94.27 -43.13
CA LYS A 850 -7.81 -95.30 -43.00
C LYS A 850 -8.37 -96.72 -43.03
N HIS A 851 -9.44 -97.00 -42.28
CA HIS A 851 -10.07 -98.32 -42.30
C HIS A 851 -10.68 -98.69 -43.66
N ARG A 852 -11.19 -97.72 -44.44
CA ARG A 852 -11.64 -97.96 -45.83
C ARG A 852 -10.46 -98.21 -46.76
N ASP A 853 -9.40 -97.42 -46.67
CA ASP A 853 -8.16 -97.59 -47.45
C ASP A 853 -7.50 -98.95 -47.18
N ASP A 854 -7.34 -99.32 -45.91
CA ASP A 854 -6.74 -100.60 -45.49
C ASP A 854 -7.55 -101.81 -45.98
N ARG A 855 -8.90 -101.72 -45.93
CA ARG A 855 -9.76 -102.77 -46.49
C ARG A 855 -9.61 -102.87 -48.01
N LEU A 856 -9.65 -101.75 -48.73
CA LEU A 856 -9.48 -101.73 -50.19
C LEU A 856 -8.09 -102.22 -50.62
N ARG A 857 -7.04 -101.94 -49.83
CA ARG A 857 -5.69 -102.52 -50.01
C ARG A 857 -5.73 -104.03 -49.87
N SER A 858 -6.30 -104.57 -48.78
CA SER A 858 -6.41 -106.01 -48.57
C SER A 858 -7.22 -106.71 -49.68
N GLU A 859 -8.36 -106.15 -50.07
CA GLU A 859 -9.19 -106.67 -51.16
C GLU A 859 -8.43 -106.70 -52.51
N ASN A 860 -7.59 -105.70 -52.78
CA ASN A 860 -6.81 -105.62 -54.01
C ASN A 860 -5.58 -106.55 -53.98
N GLU A 861 -4.90 -106.67 -52.83
CA GLU A 861 -3.84 -107.67 -52.66
C GLU A 861 -4.37 -109.10 -52.85
N GLU A 862 -5.56 -109.41 -52.33
CA GLU A 862 -6.18 -110.72 -52.50
C GLU A 862 -6.50 -111.00 -53.97
N LYS A 863 -7.12 -110.05 -54.68
CA LYS A 863 -7.36 -110.13 -56.14
C LYS A 863 -6.05 -110.31 -56.94
N ILE A 864 -4.96 -109.63 -56.55
CA ILE A 864 -3.63 -109.79 -57.17
C ILE A 864 -3.05 -111.19 -56.89
N ARG A 865 -3.18 -111.71 -55.67
CA ARG A 865 -2.73 -113.07 -55.32
C ARG A 865 -3.50 -114.13 -56.13
N ASP A 866 -4.81 -113.97 -56.30
CA ASP A 866 -5.63 -114.93 -57.04
C ASP A 866 -5.45 -114.85 -58.57
N LEU A 867 -5.26 -113.64 -59.14
CA LEU A 867 -4.84 -113.50 -60.54
C LEU A 867 -3.45 -114.12 -60.79
N THR A 868 -2.50 -113.94 -59.86
CA THR A 868 -1.18 -114.59 -59.93
C THR A 868 -1.31 -116.13 -59.91
N ARG A 869 -2.14 -116.68 -59.01
CA ARG A 869 -2.44 -118.13 -58.94
C ARG A 869 -3.10 -118.66 -60.22
N ALA A 870 -4.03 -117.91 -60.80
CA ALA A 870 -4.70 -118.29 -62.05
C ALA A 870 -3.68 -118.36 -63.20
N HIS A 871 -2.87 -117.31 -63.39
CA HIS A 871 -1.82 -117.27 -64.41
C HIS A 871 -0.77 -118.37 -64.21
N GLU A 872 -0.35 -118.64 -62.97
CA GLU A 872 0.53 -119.77 -62.66
C GLU A 872 -0.05 -121.14 -63.09
N ASN A 873 -1.36 -121.32 -62.95
CA ASN A 873 -2.04 -122.57 -63.29
C ASN A 873 -2.25 -122.70 -64.80
N GLU A 874 -2.61 -121.62 -65.49
CA GLU A 874 -2.65 -121.55 -66.96
C GLU A 874 -1.26 -121.84 -67.56
N GLN A 875 -0.20 -121.25 -67.00
CA GLN A 875 1.18 -121.49 -67.41
C GLN A 875 1.59 -122.96 -67.22
N LYS A 876 1.19 -123.61 -66.13
CA LYS A 876 1.41 -125.05 -65.89
C LYS A 876 0.64 -125.91 -66.91
N GLN A 877 -0.63 -125.59 -67.19
CA GLN A 877 -1.44 -126.29 -68.20
C GLN A 877 -0.80 -126.20 -69.60
N LEU A 878 -0.34 -125.01 -70.00
CA LEU A 878 0.33 -124.80 -71.29
C LEU A 878 1.65 -125.58 -71.41
N ILE A 879 2.40 -125.72 -70.31
CA ILE A 879 3.61 -126.56 -70.25
C ILE A 879 3.27 -128.05 -70.37
N ASP A 880 2.20 -128.51 -69.72
CA ASP A 880 1.71 -129.89 -69.83
C ASP A 880 1.22 -130.21 -71.25
N GLU A 881 0.50 -129.29 -71.90
CA GLU A 881 0.05 -129.42 -73.29
C GLU A 881 1.22 -129.45 -74.28
N PHE A 882 2.19 -128.53 -74.12
CA PHE A 882 3.42 -128.53 -74.92
C PHE A 882 4.19 -129.84 -74.77
N SER A 883 4.28 -130.38 -73.54
CA SER A 883 4.95 -131.65 -73.25
C SER A 883 4.25 -132.83 -73.93
N LYS A 884 2.91 -132.91 -73.86
CA LYS A 884 2.10 -133.92 -74.56
C LYS A 884 2.28 -133.86 -76.09
N ALA A 885 2.26 -132.66 -76.66
CA ALA A 885 2.46 -132.46 -78.09
C ALA A 885 3.88 -132.86 -78.55
N HIS A 886 4.89 -132.54 -77.74
CA HIS A 886 6.28 -132.92 -77.98
C HIS A 886 6.52 -134.44 -77.91
N ASP A 887 5.88 -135.14 -76.96
CA ASP A 887 5.98 -136.61 -76.87
C ASP A 887 5.17 -137.32 -77.98
N LEU A 888 4.05 -136.75 -78.44
CA LEU A 888 3.35 -137.21 -79.65
C LEU A 888 4.24 -137.08 -80.89
N LEU A 889 4.99 -135.96 -81.02
CA LEU A 889 5.96 -135.76 -82.09
C LEU A 889 7.10 -136.80 -82.03
N LYS A 890 7.63 -137.12 -80.84
CA LYS A 890 8.61 -138.22 -80.69
C LYS A 890 8.05 -139.57 -81.13
N GLN A 891 6.82 -139.92 -80.72
CA GLN A 891 6.17 -141.16 -81.14
C GLN A 891 6.08 -141.24 -82.68
N ARG A 892 5.68 -140.14 -83.34
CA ARG A 892 5.58 -140.10 -84.80
C ARG A 892 6.94 -140.16 -85.50
N ILE A 893 8.00 -139.59 -84.91
CA ILE A 893 9.38 -139.76 -85.42
C ILE A 893 9.79 -141.24 -85.35
N GLY A 894 9.52 -141.93 -84.23
CA GLY A 894 9.79 -143.36 -84.07
C GLY A 894 9.01 -144.23 -85.06
N GLU A 895 7.73 -143.95 -85.30
CA GLU A 895 6.94 -144.64 -86.34
C GLU A 895 7.52 -144.48 -87.76
N LEU A 896 8.06 -143.30 -88.07
CA LEU A 896 8.64 -143.01 -89.38
C LEU A 896 10.00 -143.68 -89.57
N GLN A 897 10.82 -143.72 -88.51
CA GLN A 897 12.08 -144.47 -88.49
C GLN A 897 11.84 -145.97 -88.70
N LEU A 898 10.92 -146.57 -87.93
CA LEU A 898 10.61 -148.00 -88.03
C LEU A 898 10.01 -148.39 -89.40
N LYS A 899 9.34 -147.47 -90.10
CA LYS A 899 8.90 -147.66 -91.50
C LYS A 899 10.03 -147.53 -92.52
N LEU A 900 11.04 -146.71 -92.24
CA LEU A 900 12.24 -146.59 -93.07
C LEU A 900 13.07 -147.88 -93.00
N ASP A 901 13.31 -148.39 -91.79
CA ASP A 901 14.04 -149.65 -91.56
C ASP A 901 13.38 -150.82 -92.30
N GLN A 902 12.05 -150.95 -92.23
CA GLN A 902 11.27 -151.97 -92.96
C GLN A 902 11.32 -151.81 -94.48
N ALA A 903 11.56 -150.61 -95.02
CA ALA A 903 11.76 -150.40 -96.45
C ALA A 903 13.17 -150.82 -96.88
N ASP A 904 14.17 -150.53 -96.05
CA ASP A 904 15.57 -150.92 -96.25
C ASP A 904 15.76 -152.45 -96.24
N GLU A 905 15.10 -153.18 -95.31
CA GLU A 905 15.11 -154.64 -95.29
C GLU A 905 14.51 -155.24 -96.59
N ARG A 906 13.39 -154.67 -97.07
CA ARG A 906 12.75 -155.10 -98.33
C ARG A 906 13.61 -154.81 -99.56
N TYR A 907 14.42 -153.75 -99.53
CA TYR A 907 15.35 -153.43 -100.61
C TYR A 907 16.54 -154.41 -100.65
N ARG A 908 17.07 -154.79 -99.49
CA ARG A 908 18.22 -155.71 -99.38
C ARG A 908 17.90 -157.15 -99.81
N ASN A 909 16.68 -157.61 -99.57
CA ASN A 909 16.28 -159.00 -99.80
C ASN A 909 15.55 -159.23 -101.14
N ARG A 910 15.90 -158.48 -102.19
CA ARG A 910 15.21 -158.50 -103.49
C ARG A 910 15.87 -159.45 -104.50
N GLU A 911 15.08 -160.33 -105.11
CA GLU A 911 15.54 -161.27 -106.15
C GLU A 911 16.02 -160.55 -107.45
N SER A 912 16.95 -161.21 -108.16
CA SER A 912 17.46 -160.77 -109.46
C SER A 912 16.37 -160.79 -110.54
N ARG A 913 16.50 -159.95 -111.58
CA ARG A 913 15.46 -159.83 -112.61
C ARG A 913 15.60 -160.88 -113.69
N THR A 914 14.50 -161.22 -114.36
CA THR A 914 14.52 -162.05 -115.57
C THR A 914 15.38 -161.42 -116.67
N GLU A 915 15.35 -160.09 -116.77
CA GLU A 915 16.21 -159.26 -117.63
C GLU A 915 17.71 -159.60 -117.47
N ASP A 916 18.16 -159.80 -116.22
CA ASP A 916 19.56 -160.12 -115.91
C ASP A 916 19.90 -161.59 -116.28
N LEU A 917 18.94 -162.49 -116.14
CA LEU A 917 19.09 -163.94 -116.44
C LEU A 917 19.12 -164.21 -117.95
N ASP A 918 18.26 -163.56 -118.73
CA ASP A 918 18.23 -163.68 -120.19
C ASP A 918 19.50 -163.09 -120.83
N LEU A 919 20.06 -162.03 -120.23
CA LEU A 919 21.36 -161.46 -120.62
C LEU A 919 22.51 -162.46 -120.37
N ILE A 920 22.50 -163.18 -119.24
CA ILE A 920 23.49 -164.23 -118.95
C ILE A 920 23.37 -165.39 -119.96
N ALA A 921 22.15 -165.84 -120.28
CA ALA A 921 21.93 -166.93 -121.23
C ALA A 921 22.43 -166.58 -122.65
N THR A 922 22.13 -165.38 -123.14
CA THR A 922 22.57 -164.90 -124.47
C THR A 922 24.09 -164.66 -124.54
N LEU A 923 24.72 -164.22 -123.46
CA LEU A 923 26.18 -164.13 -123.35
C LEU A 923 26.85 -165.53 -123.39
N GLN A 924 26.28 -166.54 -122.74
CA GLN A 924 26.79 -167.91 -122.82
C GLN A 924 26.69 -168.48 -124.25
N GLN A 925 25.58 -168.21 -124.95
CA GLN A 925 25.38 -168.69 -126.32
C GLN A 925 26.32 -168.01 -127.34
N THR A 926 26.65 -166.73 -127.16
CA THR A 926 27.67 -166.06 -127.99
C THR A 926 29.08 -166.58 -127.73
N ILE A 927 29.45 -166.90 -126.49
CA ILE A 927 30.74 -167.55 -126.17
C ILE A 927 30.89 -168.89 -126.89
N ALA A 928 29.84 -169.72 -126.93
CA ALA A 928 29.84 -170.99 -127.67
C ALA A 928 30.05 -170.78 -129.18
N SER A 929 29.37 -169.80 -129.78
CA SER A 929 29.53 -169.44 -131.20
C SER A 929 30.97 -169.02 -131.54
N TYR A 930 31.60 -168.18 -130.70
CA TYR A 930 32.99 -167.75 -130.93
C TYR A 930 34.01 -168.90 -130.81
N GLN A 931 33.76 -169.89 -129.94
CA GLN A 931 34.61 -171.08 -129.84
C GLN A 931 34.54 -171.96 -131.11
N GLU A 932 33.38 -172.07 -131.75
CA GLU A 932 33.24 -172.81 -133.01
C GLU A 932 33.92 -172.09 -134.19
N GLN A 933 33.77 -170.76 -134.27
CA GLN A 933 34.44 -169.94 -135.29
C GLN A 933 35.98 -169.99 -135.16
N LEU A 934 36.49 -169.95 -133.93
CA LEU A 934 37.93 -170.15 -133.65
C LEU A 934 38.46 -171.49 -134.18
N LYS A 935 37.64 -172.54 -134.15
CA LYS A 935 38.00 -173.87 -134.64
C LYS A 935 38.11 -173.89 -136.17
N LYS A 936 37.13 -173.31 -136.88
CA LYS A 936 37.15 -173.17 -138.35
C LYS A 936 38.36 -172.37 -138.84
N ILE A 937 38.63 -171.22 -138.21
CA ILE A 937 39.80 -170.38 -138.51
C ILE A 937 41.13 -171.13 -138.27
N HIS A 938 41.18 -172.06 -137.30
CA HIS A 938 42.38 -172.86 -137.04
C HIS A 938 42.69 -173.85 -138.18
N ASP A 939 41.67 -174.51 -138.73
CA ASP A 939 41.84 -175.47 -139.83
C ASP A 939 42.09 -174.75 -141.18
N GLU A 940 41.44 -173.61 -141.44
CA GLU A 940 41.75 -172.76 -142.60
C GLU A 940 43.19 -172.22 -142.55
N LYS A 941 43.67 -171.79 -141.37
CA LYS A 941 45.06 -171.40 -141.14
C LYS A 941 46.04 -172.55 -141.41
N LYS A 942 45.63 -173.79 -141.13
CA LYS A 942 46.44 -175.00 -141.38
C LYS A 942 46.52 -175.33 -142.88
N TYR A 943 45.42 -175.14 -143.63
CA TYR A 943 45.38 -175.25 -145.08
C TYR A 943 46.24 -174.17 -145.76
N LEU A 944 45.99 -172.89 -145.43
CA LEU A 944 46.71 -171.75 -145.99
C LEU A 944 48.22 -171.80 -145.71
N LYS A 945 48.65 -172.37 -144.58
CA LYS A 945 50.09 -172.55 -144.28
C LYS A 945 50.79 -173.51 -145.26
N MET A 946 50.10 -174.53 -145.77
CA MET A 946 50.65 -175.42 -146.80
C MET A 946 50.68 -174.76 -148.19
N GLU A 947 49.69 -173.94 -148.52
CA GLU A 947 49.66 -173.21 -149.81
C GLU A 947 50.66 -172.05 -149.82
N LEU A 948 50.84 -171.35 -148.70
CA LEU A 948 51.88 -170.34 -148.50
C LEU A 948 53.27 -170.94 -148.62
N MET A 949 53.56 -172.08 -147.98
CA MET A 949 54.91 -172.68 -148.05
C MET A 949 55.30 -173.15 -149.47
N ASN A 950 54.32 -173.34 -150.37
CA ASN A 950 54.53 -173.59 -151.81
C ASN A 950 54.58 -172.31 -152.68
N ARG A 951 54.18 -171.14 -152.17
CA ARG A 951 54.33 -169.82 -152.84
C ARG A 951 55.54 -169.02 -152.34
N GLU A 952 55.91 -169.18 -151.08
CA GLU A 952 56.96 -168.45 -150.37
C GLU A 952 58.37 -168.82 -150.86
N THR A 953 58.53 -170.00 -151.47
CA THR A 953 59.69 -170.38 -152.29
C THR A 953 59.94 -169.44 -153.48
N ASN A 954 58.97 -168.63 -153.89
CA ASN A 954 59.02 -167.82 -155.11
C ASN A 954 58.87 -166.29 -154.87
N PHE A 955 58.69 -165.83 -153.64
CA PHE A 955 58.55 -164.39 -153.31
C PHE A 955 59.53 -163.87 -152.24
N ASN A 956 60.54 -164.66 -151.90
CA ASN A 956 61.48 -164.40 -150.81
C ASN A 956 62.56 -163.34 -151.15
N LYS A 957 62.16 -162.11 -151.52
CA LYS A 957 63.08 -161.04 -151.99
C LYS A 957 62.82 -159.57 -151.60
N VAL A 958 61.68 -159.15 -151.00
CA VAL A 958 61.33 -157.71 -150.88
C VAL A 958 60.62 -157.25 -149.55
N PHE A 959 61.42 -157.00 -148.49
CA PHE A 959 61.27 -156.00 -147.38
C PHE A 959 60.11 -155.96 -146.30
N THR A 960 60.34 -156.56 -145.12
CA THR A 960 60.51 -156.01 -143.72
C THR A 960 59.66 -154.88 -143.01
N ASN A 961 59.17 -155.20 -141.78
CA ASN A 961 59.35 -154.56 -140.42
C ASN A 961 58.53 -153.37 -139.77
N ALA A 962 57.80 -153.67 -138.66
CA ALA A 962 57.85 -153.06 -137.27
C ALA A 962 57.01 -151.76 -136.83
N PRO A 963 57.11 -151.13 -135.60
CA PRO A 963 55.99 -151.10 -134.58
C PRO A 963 55.70 -149.83 -133.65
N SER A 964 54.66 -149.89 -132.78
CA SER A 964 54.50 -149.30 -131.37
C SER A 964 53.76 -147.95 -130.97
N SER A 965 53.21 -147.89 -129.72
CA SER A 965 53.13 -146.77 -128.70
C SER A 965 51.88 -145.83 -128.37
N ASN A 966 51.49 -145.75 -127.06
CA ASN A 966 51.37 -144.59 -126.09
C ASN A 966 50.16 -143.54 -125.98
N ILE A 967 50.12 -142.77 -124.84
CA ILE A 967 49.37 -141.51 -124.44
C ILE A 967 47.91 -141.69 -123.86
N GLY A 968 47.27 -140.88 -122.96
CA GLY A 968 47.48 -139.63 -122.14
C GLY A 968 46.11 -139.08 -121.54
N VAL A 969 45.83 -137.94 -120.83
CA VAL A 969 46.52 -136.79 -120.12
C VAL A 969 45.50 -136.01 -119.17
N MET A 970 45.95 -135.16 -118.20
CA MET A 970 45.24 -134.02 -117.48
C MET A 970 44.17 -134.30 -116.36
N ASN A 971 43.63 -133.40 -115.48
CA ASN A 971 43.62 -131.91 -115.26
C ASN A 971 43.44 -131.51 -113.70
N PRO A 972 43.17 -130.24 -113.19
CA PRO A 972 43.67 -129.76 -111.85
C PRO A 972 42.75 -128.89 -110.89
N LEU A 973 43.30 -128.44 -109.72
CA LEU A 973 42.90 -127.30 -108.78
C LEU A 973 41.61 -127.45 -107.89
N SER A 974 41.27 -126.69 -106.81
CA SER A 974 41.88 -125.69 -105.82
C SER A 974 40.82 -125.35 -104.71
N TYR A 975 40.98 -124.95 -103.43
CA TYR A 975 42.01 -124.48 -102.45
C TYR A 975 42.49 -122.99 -102.48
N ASN A 976 42.85 -122.28 -101.37
CA ASN A 976 43.02 -122.60 -99.92
C ASN A 976 42.21 -121.61 -98.97
N THR A 977 42.58 -120.97 -97.83
CA THR A 977 43.84 -120.67 -97.08
C THR A 977 43.66 -120.58 -95.52
N LYS A 978 44.34 -119.70 -94.74
CA LYS A 978 44.74 -119.87 -93.28
C LYS A 978 44.92 -118.54 -92.47
N PHE A 979 45.37 -118.65 -91.18
CA PHE A 979 45.90 -117.64 -90.19
C PHE A 979 44.89 -116.99 -89.19
N VAL A 980 45.16 -116.68 -87.88
CA VAL A 980 46.13 -117.10 -86.79
C VAL A 980 45.82 -116.25 -85.51
N ALA A 981 46.29 -116.46 -84.26
CA ALA A 981 46.46 -117.60 -83.33
C ALA A 981 47.06 -117.12 -81.95
N ARG A 982 47.00 -117.93 -80.87
CA ARG A 982 47.50 -117.71 -79.46
C ARG A 982 46.67 -116.70 -78.63
N ASN A 983 46.43 -116.83 -77.32
CA ASN A 983 46.85 -117.72 -76.19
C ASN A 983 45.77 -117.54 -75.04
N SER A 984 45.71 -118.08 -73.81
CA SER A 984 46.23 -119.23 -73.00
C SER A 984 45.75 -119.02 -71.52
N ASP A 985 45.61 -119.95 -70.56
CA ASP A 985 45.83 -121.40 -70.44
C ASP A 985 45.16 -122.03 -69.17
N ALA A 986 45.46 -123.31 -68.87
CA ALA A 986 45.50 -123.97 -67.55
C ALA A 986 44.24 -124.29 -66.69
N SER A 987 43.94 -125.61 -66.61
CA SER A 987 43.75 -126.44 -65.39
C SER A 987 42.55 -126.30 -64.39
N SER A 988 41.78 -127.41 -64.32
CA SER A 988 41.38 -128.21 -63.12
C SER A 988 40.45 -127.69 -62.00
N SER A 989 39.26 -128.32 -61.94
CA SER A 989 38.70 -129.09 -60.79
C SER A 989 38.21 -128.43 -59.47
N SER A 990 37.03 -128.91 -59.05
CA SER A 990 36.56 -129.16 -57.66
C SER A 990 35.70 -128.13 -56.90
N ARG A 991 34.77 -128.72 -56.12
CA ARG A 991 34.12 -128.33 -54.85
C ARG A 991 34.05 -126.86 -54.36
N ILE A 992 32.84 -126.53 -53.91
CA ILE A 992 32.49 -125.85 -52.62
C ILE A 992 32.49 -124.30 -52.54
N LYS A 993 31.35 -123.79 -52.04
CA LYS A 993 31.08 -122.52 -51.31
C LYS A 993 31.42 -121.14 -51.94
N SER A 994 30.37 -120.31 -51.93
CA SER A 994 30.30 -118.93 -51.44
C SER A 994 31.09 -117.79 -52.10
N GLN A 995 30.31 -116.73 -52.38
CA GLN A 995 30.68 -115.30 -52.40
C GLN A 995 31.57 -114.77 -53.54
N SER A 996 31.25 -113.51 -53.90
CA SER A 996 32.13 -112.56 -54.59
C SER A 996 32.41 -112.82 -56.09
N PRO A 997 32.89 -111.81 -56.84
CA PRO A 997 33.24 -110.45 -56.42
C PRO A 997 32.44 -109.31 -57.08
N ARG A 998 32.33 -108.18 -56.36
CA ARG A 998 32.13 -106.84 -56.95
C ARG A 998 33.44 -106.41 -57.67
N PRO A 999 33.46 -105.32 -58.45
CA PRO A 999 33.86 -104.08 -57.78
C PRO A 999 33.11 -102.83 -58.24
N SER A 1000 32.89 -101.93 -57.28
CA SER A 1000 32.55 -100.52 -57.49
C SER A 1000 33.81 -99.69 -57.81
N LYS A 1001 33.79 -98.89 -58.88
CA LYS A 1001 34.65 -97.71 -59.13
C LYS A 1001 34.18 -97.05 -60.45
N LEU A 1002 33.84 -95.77 -60.53
CA LEU A 1002 34.69 -94.60 -60.26
C LEU A 1002 33.86 -93.31 -60.11
N GLU A 1003 34.41 -92.32 -59.40
CA GLU A 1003 34.01 -90.91 -59.45
C GLU A 1003 34.66 -90.21 -60.67
N PRO A 1004 34.27 -88.97 -61.00
CA PRO A 1004 34.92 -87.79 -60.41
C PRO A 1004 33.88 -86.70 -59.99
N LEU A 1005 33.97 -85.90 -58.91
CA LEU A 1005 35.06 -85.17 -58.23
C LEU A 1005 35.79 -84.14 -59.14
N ALA A 1006 36.00 -82.88 -58.79
CA ALA A 1006 35.54 -82.06 -57.65
C ALA A 1006 35.67 -80.56 -58.05
N THR A 1007 35.97 -79.69 -57.07
CA THR A 1007 36.36 -78.26 -57.19
C THR A 1007 35.29 -77.28 -57.71
N ASN A 1008 34.86 -76.23 -56.99
CA ASN A 1008 35.11 -75.75 -55.61
C ASN A 1008 33.74 -75.41 -54.96
N GLY A 1009 33.52 -75.34 -53.64
CA GLY A 1009 34.42 -75.03 -52.51
C GLY A 1009 34.13 -73.59 -52.03
N GLU A 1010 33.90 -73.28 -50.75
CA GLU A 1010 34.01 -74.06 -49.49
C GLU A 1010 32.92 -73.65 -48.46
N ILE A 1011 33.00 -74.16 -47.22
CA ILE A 1011 32.02 -74.07 -46.11
C ILE A 1011 32.75 -73.55 -44.85
N PRO A 1012 32.20 -72.61 -44.04
CA PRO A 1012 31.89 -72.99 -42.63
C PRO A 1012 30.73 -72.25 -41.92
N HIS A 1013 29.93 -73.05 -41.18
CA HIS A 1013 29.50 -72.93 -39.78
C HIS A 1013 29.01 -71.62 -39.09
N ASP A 1014 27.80 -71.76 -38.52
CA ASP A 1014 27.35 -71.46 -37.14
C ASP A 1014 27.18 -70.04 -36.52
N LEU A 1015 26.01 -69.91 -35.86
CA LEU A 1015 25.72 -69.22 -34.59
C LEU A 1015 25.90 -67.68 -34.40
N ALA A 1016 24.73 -67.01 -34.48
CA ALA A 1016 24.08 -66.32 -33.35
C ALA A 1016 24.01 -64.76 -33.29
N LEU A 1017 22.87 -64.31 -32.73
CA LEU A 1017 22.59 -63.06 -31.99
C LEU A 1017 22.72 -61.66 -32.64
N ASN A 1018 21.55 -61.16 -33.08
CA ASN A 1018 20.88 -59.95 -32.54
C ASN A 1018 21.42 -58.54 -32.90
N HIS A 1019 20.57 -57.63 -33.42
CA HIS A 1019 19.89 -56.58 -32.65
C HIS A 1019 19.05 -55.60 -33.51
N ASN A 1020 17.87 -55.23 -32.97
CA ASN A 1020 17.16 -53.94 -33.04
C ASN A 1020 17.39 -52.91 -34.20
N LYS A 1021 16.32 -52.70 -34.98
CA LYS A 1021 15.55 -51.42 -35.19
C LYS A 1021 16.30 -50.05 -35.08
N PRO A 1022 16.01 -49.05 -35.95
CA PRO A 1022 14.65 -48.79 -36.49
C PRO A 1022 14.49 -48.15 -37.91
N LEU A 1023 13.24 -48.10 -38.41
CA LEU A 1023 12.64 -46.88 -39.00
C LEU A 1023 11.10 -46.97 -39.07
N LEU A 1024 10.41 -45.85 -38.82
CA LEU A 1024 8.95 -45.62 -38.84
C LEU A 1024 8.72 -44.08 -38.90
N PRO A 1025 7.51 -43.55 -39.20
CA PRO A 1025 6.45 -44.03 -40.11
C PRO A 1025 6.06 -42.92 -41.13
N LYS A 1026 5.01 -43.15 -41.93
CA LYS A 1026 4.16 -42.04 -42.45
C LYS A 1026 2.69 -42.27 -42.07
N ARG A 1027 1.99 -41.16 -41.81
CA ARG A 1027 0.70 -41.10 -41.11
C ARG A 1027 -0.48 -41.46 -42.01
N PHE A 1028 -1.55 -41.99 -41.40
CA PHE A 1028 -2.92 -41.76 -41.85
C PHE A 1028 -3.32 -40.29 -41.61
N ILE A 1029 -4.23 -39.79 -42.43
CA ILE A 1029 -5.52 -39.13 -42.05
C ILE A 1029 -5.95 -38.22 -43.20
N LYS A 1030 -7.15 -38.49 -43.71
CA LYS A 1030 -8.18 -37.48 -43.86
C LYS A 1030 -9.43 -37.98 -43.14
#